data_AF-A0A0F9FLD8-F1
#
_entry.id   AF-A0A0F9FLD8-F1
#
_cell.length_a   1.000
_cell.length_b   1.000
_cell.length_c   1.000
_cell.angle_alpha   90.00
_cell.angle_beta   90.00
_cell.angle_gamma   90.00
#
_symmetry.space_group_name_H-M   'P 1'
#
loop_
_entity.id
_entity.type
_entity.pdbx_description
1 polymer ?
#
loop_
_entity_poly.entity_id
_entity_poly.type
_entity_poly.pdbx_seq_one_letter_code
_entity_poly.pdbx_strand_id
1 'polypeptide(L)'
;NTIYDELYFNDQEYILISAFDQAFDGFNWSQIDSTLATQQGIKNITMYYTNTLAWYNLSISGILDYDQFIYEIIGYDGSSEIQNIRGIQQITISNYSVEEFEIILDGTSILLKIDEKYRYLLSSQNTDEVKAQLYESFESYNVLLEYNLSNNKWELKSPGLNYFNISQYLNLTEGNEFLFWFKIEDGVGNLLYSHDIKGIYDNSITQVPFDSNLFEWSLGTDSVGFGVIVFGSDDYLDSTIQVNISSVLPTSMGEVDVERIMIYGSNDTNTWEYIGRAYYSGEESLWNYFWDGDMLGAKDQLPPENYFLRSYVFDRAGNYLGYDGHYSGTYSFETDEDGSDPVGWDVWEGAGYVDVKDTMKGHSKVVEMYDGVNNQHTELHNSFSIQTSGTVEFWAMSDDVTDQLDMVLMDDTVVSPFGPCIGWLEFYQDVVKYQDDLGWHDTSKTIYNNVWYHIKFEFETTAGNYSGLAQGTWRFYIDNEEFGDFNFMNNINNISQIYVFTRGAPYNYRYYLDAFGYSWDGDYITGDNWQDLAHSPIKTYDYTQIQLLTDLVFGDVLKYNSTAFQNEQDIKGTITNFFDSVNMWDVVSQYYNPLEKVWIPMATDSATILSNGSYSITWDIDKDSAFKASMYDFSYGYLPMQAVAIQNSDLWGSWAMFDSSSEWKPIIISDTGSNLDISIYRFNEGLGWVLDSSLSIESTISSISNQVFKLWDLNKDNIYEIIRISSAQI
;
A
#
# COMPACT_ATOMS: atom_id res chain seq x y z
N ASN A 1 -16.12 -4.78 -18.43
CA ASN A 1 -15.44 -4.73 -19.74
C ASN A 1 -13.98 -5.15 -19.66
N THR A 2 -13.79 -6.42 -19.32
CA THR A 2 -12.59 -7.23 -19.49
C THR A 2 -11.85 -6.88 -20.79
N ILE A 3 -10.69 -6.22 -20.69
CA ILE A 3 -9.71 -6.28 -21.78
C ILE A 3 -9.10 -7.66 -21.67
N TYR A 4 -9.55 -8.56 -22.53
CA TYR A 4 -8.95 -9.87 -22.61
C TYR A 4 -7.50 -9.70 -23.13
N ASP A 5 -6.52 -10.19 -22.39
CA ASP A 5 -5.18 -10.55 -22.91
C ASP A 5 -5.25 -11.73 -23.92
N GLU A 6 -6.47 -12.14 -24.26
CA GLU A 6 -6.84 -13.18 -25.19
C GLU A 6 -7.84 -12.62 -26.21
N LEU A 7 -7.39 -12.37 -27.43
CA LEU A 7 -8.28 -12.01 -28.53
C LEU A 7 -8.73 -13.29 -29.24
N TYR A 8 -10.04 -13.47 -29.37
CA TYR A 8 -10.57 -14.53 -30.20
C TYR A 8 -10.54 -14.12 -31.67
N PHE A 9 -10.11 -15.03 -32.53
CA PHE A 9 -10.08 -14.85 -33.98
C PHE A 9 -10.96 -15.87 -34.66
N ASN A 10 -11.66 -15.44 -35.70
CA ASN A 10 -12.29 -16.34 -36.67
C ASN A 10 -12.04 -15.90 -38.12
N ASP A 11 -12.62 -16.67 -39.06
CA ASP A 11 -12.50 -16.41 -40.50
C ASP A 11 -13.41 -15.26 -41.00
N GLN A 12 -14.05 -14.48 -40.13
CA GLN A 12 -15.06 -13.46 -40.47
C GLN A 12 -14.90 -12.12 -39.73
N GLU A 13 -13.79 -11.89 -39.02
CA GLU A 13 -13.63 -10.75 -38.11
C GLU A 13 -12.84 -9.56 -38.66
N TYR A 14 -13.21 -8.37 -38.20
CA TYR A 14 -12.58 -7.11 -38.56
C TYR A 14 -11.93 -6.51 -37.31
N ILE A 15 -10.60 -6.36 -37.34
CA ILE A 15 -9.85 -5.60 -36.34
C ILE A 15 -9.61 -4.21 -36.90
N LEU A 16 -10.15 -3.21 -36.21
CA LEU A 16 -9.94 -1.81 -36.55
C LEU A 16 -8.93 -1.20 -35.58
N ILE A 17 -7.86 -0.63 -36.12
CA ILE A 17 -6.84 0.06 -35.34
C ILE A 17 -6.91 1.54 -35.70
N SER A 18 -7.36 2.36 -34.75
CA SER A 18 -7.27 3.80 -34.88
C SER A 18 -6.09 4.33 -34.09
N ALA A 19 -5.33 5.20 -34.73
CA ALA A 19 -4.27 5.96 -34.12
C ALA A 19 -4.60 7.45 -34.26
N PHE A 20 -4.47 8.19 -33.16
CA PHE A 20 -4.83 9.60 -33.09
C PHE A 20 -3.61 10.39 -32.65
N ASP A 21 -3.27 11.42 -33.41
CA ASP A 21 -2.33 12.44 -32.94
C ASP A 21 -3.07 13.35 -31.96
N GLN A 22 -2.82 13.14 -30.68
CA GLN A 22 -3.51 13.85 -29.61
C GLN A 22 -2.82 15.18 -29.26
N ALA A 23 -1.58 15.38 -29.71
CA ALA A 23 -0.82 16.59 -29.48
C ALA A 23 -1.04 17.58 -30.63
N PHE A 24 -1.91 18.57 -30.40
CA PHE A 24 -1.96 19.77 -31.25
C PHE A 24 -0.71 20.67 -31.03
N ASP A 25 0.49 20.12 -31.23
CA ASP A 25 1.78 20.80 -31.01
C ASP A 25 2.19 21.75 -32.16
N GLY A 26 1.42 21.74 -33.25
CA GLY A 26 1.68 22.57 -34.43
C GLY A 26 2.75 22.01 -35.36
N PHE A 27 3.20 20.77 -35.16
CA PHE A 27 4.10 20.08 -36.07
C PHE A 27 3.37 19.72 -37.38
N ASN A 28 3.93 20.11 -38.52
CA ASN A 28 3.29 19.93 -39.82
C ASN A 28 4.03 18.91 -40.69
N TRP A 29 3.59 17.66 -40.64
CA TRP A 29 4.08 16.56 -41.45
C TRP A 29 4.06 16.82 -42.97
N SER A 30 3.20 17.72 -43.48
CA SER A 30 3.15 18.02 -44.92
C SER A 30 4.41 18.69 -45.45
N GLN A 31 5.27 19.21 -44.56
CA GLN A 31 6.58 19.73 -44.91
C GLN A 31 7.63 18.63 -45.12
N ILE A 32 7.40 17.44 -44.57
CA ILE A 32 8.28 16.27 -44.69
C ILE A 32 7.77 15.36 -45.81
N ASP A 33 6.51 14.92 -45.72
CA ASP A 33 5.87 14.06 -46.70
C ASP A 33 4.34 14.24 -46.65
N SER A 34 3.72 14.46 -47.81
CA SER A 34 2.28 14.70 -47.90
C SER A 34 1.42 13.49 -47.51
N THR A 35 1.93 12.27 -47.71
CA THR A 35 1.27 11.02 -47.32
C THR A 35 1.34 10.83 -45.81
N LEU A 36 2.49 11.10 -45.19
CA LEU A 36 2.61 11.09 -43.71
C LEU A 36 1.69 12.12 -43.05
N ALA A 37 1.51 13.28 -43.69
CA ALA A 37 0.57 14.29 -43.21
C ALA A 37 -0.87 13.81 -43.20
N THR A 38 -1.27 13.03 -44.22
CA THR A 38 -2.61 12.41 -44.21
C THR A 38 -2.71 11.33 -43.14
N GLN A 39 -1.63 10.59 -42.88
CA GLN A 39 -1.55 9.49 -41.92
C GLN A 39 -1.27 9.94 -40.47
N GLN A 40 -1.40 11.23 -40.16
CA GLN A 40 -1.14 11.78 -38.82
C GLN A 40 0.24 11.42 -38.28
N GLY A 41 1.27 11.47 -39.14
CA GLY A 41 2.66 11.22 -38.74
C GLY A 41 3.06 9.75 -38.66
N ILE A 42 2.12 8.81 -38.79
CA ILE A 42 2.41 7.37 -38.79
C ILE A 42 2.79 6.93 -40.19
N LYS A 43 3.94 6.27 -40.31
CA LYS A 43 4.43 5.74 -41.57
C LYS A 43 3.88 4.35 -41.85
N ASN A 44 4.04 3.44 -40.89
CA ASN A 44 3.62 2.04 -41.01
C ASN A 44 3.07 1.53 -39.68
N ILE A 45 2.03 0.68 -39.74
CA ILE A 45 1.68 -0.21 -38.63
C ILE A 45 1.80 -1.65 -39.16
N THR A 46 2.57 -2.47 -38.46
CA THR A 46 2.84 -3.85 -38.83
C THR A 46 2.42 -4.77 -37.69
N MET A 47 1.46 -5.66 -37.95
CA MET A 47 1.15 -6.77 -37.05
C MET A 47 2.20 -7.87 -37.25
N TYR A 48 2.77 -8.39 -36.17
CA TYR A 48 3.61 -9.57 -36.17
C TYR A 48 2.87 -10.69 -35.44
N TYR A 49 3.22 -11.95 -35.74
CA TYR A 49 2.58 -13.10 -35.11
C TYR A 49 3.52 -14.31 -34.99
N THR A 50 3.13 -15.28 -34.16
CA THR A 50 3.81 -16.57 -34.01
C THR A 50 3.08 -17.67 -34.78
N ASN A 51 3.78 -18.78 -35.01
CA ASN A 51 3.12 -20.07 -35.22
C ASN A 51 2.19 -20.40 -34.04
N THR A 52 1.31 -21.39 -34.24
CA THR A 52 0.50 -21.91 -33.14
C THR A 52 1.37 -22.52 -32.05
N LEU A 53 0.90 -22.41 -30.81
CA LEU A 53 1.54 -22.99 -29.64
C LEU A 53 1.71 -24.50 -29.85
N ALA A 54 2.96 -24.96 -29.90
CA ALA A 54 3.27 -26.35 -30.23
C ALA A 54 4.44 -26.87 -29.40
N TRP A 55 4.55 -28.20 -29.33
CA TRP A 55 5.66 -28.88 -28.65
C TRP A 55 6.86 -29.03 -29.57
N TYR A 56 8.03 -28.60 -29.11
CA TYR A 56 9.31 -28.71 -29.78
C TYR A 56 10.31 -29.44 -28.87
N ASN A 57 11.22 -30.23 -29.44
CA ASN A 57 12.33 -30.79 -28.68
C ASN A 57 13.37 -29.71 -28.42
N LEU A 58 13.75 -29.49 -27.17
CA LEU A 58 14.79 -28.53 -26.82
C LEU A 58 16.17 -29.19 -26.89
N SER A 59 17.14 -28.44 -27.39
CA SER A 59 18.56 -28.73 -27.24
C SER A 59 19.11 -27.79 -26.17
N ILE A 60 19.67 -28.37 -25.11
CA ILE A 60 20.30 -27.62 -24.01
C ILE A 60 21.82 -27.76 -24.04
N SER A 61 22.52 -26.78 -23.46
CA SER A 61 23.96 -26.81 -23.27
C SER A 61 24.33 -27.81 -22.17
N GLY A 62 25.21 -28.76 -22.49
CA GLY A 62 25.68 -29.77 -21.56
C GLY A 62 24.78 -31.00 -21.48
N ILE A 63 24.73 -31.63 -20.31
CA ILE A 63 23.88 -32.77 -19.99
C ILE A 63 23.00 -32.41 -18.80
N LEU A 64 21.80 -32.98 -18.72
CA LEU A 64 21.02 -32.88 -17.49
C LEU A 64 21.80 -33.56 -16.34
N ASP A 65 21.95 -32.84 -15.24
CA ASP A 65 22.72 -33.23 -14.08
C ASP A 65 21.90 -32.99 -12.80
N TYR A 66 22.01 -33.91 -11.85
CA TYR A 66 21.30 -33.85 -10.58
C TYR A 66 21.71 -32.66 -9.70
N ASP A 67 22.90 -32.11 -9.92
CA ASP A 67 23.45 -30.98 -9.17
C ASP A 67 23.33 -29.64 -9.93
N GLN A 68 22.89 -29.66 -11.20
CA GLN A 68 22.69 -28.47 -12.03
C GLN A 68 21.20 -28.24 -12.29
N PHE A 69 20.71 -27.03 -12.05
CA PHE A 69 19.29 -26.68 -12.26
C PHE A 69 19.07 -25.69 -13.39
N ILE A 70 20.14 -25.08 -13.89
CA ILE A 70 20.08 -24.02 -14.89
C ILE A 70 20.77 -24.51 -16.15
N TYR A 71 20.07 -24.47 -17.27
CA TYR A 71 20.51 -24.99 -18.55
C TYR A 71 20.29 -23.94 -19.64
N GLU A 72 21.33 -23.62 -20.39
CA GLU A 72 21.18 -22.75 -21.55
C GLU A 72 20.47 -23.51 -22.68
N ILE A 73 19.40 -22.94 -23.23
CA ILE A 73 18.76 -23.45 -24.45
C ILE A 73 19.61 -23.00 -25.64
N ILE A 74 20.16 -23.97 -26.38
CA ILE A 74 21.03 -23.74 -27.53
C ILE A 74 20.35 -24.03 -28.87
N GLY A 75 19.13 -24.57 -28.83
CA GLY A 75 18.34 -24.85 -30.02
C GLY A 75 17.01 -25.53 -29.71
N TYR A 76 16.19 -25.71 -30.73
CA TYR A 76 14.92 -26.43 -30.65
C TYR A 76 14.58 -27.05 -32.03
N ASP A 77 14.10 -28.30 -32.04
CA ASP A 77 13.78 -29.09 -33.25
C ASP A 77 14.84 -29.03 -34.38
N GLY A 78 16.11 -28.99 -33.98
CA GLY A 78 17.26 -28.93 -34.90
C GLY A 78 17.61 -27.53 -35.42
N SER A 79 16.86 -26.50 -35.04
CA SER A 79 17.21 -25.08 -35.23
C SER A 79 18.13 -24.59 -34.11
N SER A 80 19.15 -23.79 -34.44
CA SER A 80 19.97 -23.04 -33.47
C SER A 80 19.50 -21.59 -33.27
N GLU A 81 18.45 -21.17 -33.98
CA GLU A 81 17.94 -19.79 -33.96
C GLU A 81 17.01 -19.56 -32.76
N ILE A 82 17.56 -19.62 -31.54
CA ILE A 82 16.78 -19.50 -30.30
C ILE A 82 16.06 -18.15 -30.14
N GLN A 83 16.47 -17.13 -30.90
CA GLN A 83 15.82 -15.80 -30.94
C GLN A 83 14.38 -15.84 -31.50
N ASN A 84 14.02 -16.95 -32.17
CA ASN A 84 12.67 -17.16 -32.67
C ASN A 84 11.69 -17.58 -31.55
N ILE A 85 12.20 -17.96 -30.37
CA ILE A 85 11.36 -18.33 -29.22
C ILE A 85 10.83 -17.04 -28.59
N ARG A 86 9.51 -16.83 -28.66
CA ARG A 86 8.82 -15.69 -28.05
C ARG A 86 8.28 -15.98 -26.66
N GLY A 87 8.00 -17.24 -26.37
CA GLY A 87 7.54 -17.65 -25.05
C GLY A 87 7.59 -19.16 -24.87
N ILE A 88 7.78 -19.59 -23.62
CA ILE A 88 7.77 -21.00 -23.21
C ILE A 88 6.64 -21.17 -22.20
N GLN A 89 5.63 -21.96 -22.56
CA GLN A 89 4.43 -22.14 -21.74
C GLN A 89 4.53 -23.35 -20.81
N GLN A 90 5.10 -24.44 -21.32
CA GLN A 90 5.20 -25.69 -20.60
C GLN A 90 6.50 -26.41 -20.97
N ILE A 91 6.98 -27.24 -20.05
CA ILE A 91 8.16 -28.08 -20.29
C ILE A 91 7.84 -29.51 -19.90
N THR A 92 8.35 -30.44 -20.68
CA THR A 92 8.39 -31.84 -20.30
C THR A 92 9.81 -32.35 -20.37
N ILE A 93 10.16 -33.21 -19.43
CA ILE A 93 11.40 -33.98 -19.45
C ILE A 93 10.97 -35.44 -19.52
N SER A 94 11.33 -36.11 -20.61
CA SER A 94 10.79 -37.42 -20.97
C SER A 94 9.28 -37.35 -21.23
N ASN A 95 8.47 -37.86 -20.28
CA ASN A 95 7.01 -37.85 -20.34
C ASN A 95 6.39 -37.18 -19.10
N TYR A 96 7.19 -36.45 -18.31
CA TYR A 96 6.75 -35.79 -17.09
C TYR A 96 6.66 -34.29 -17.33
N SER A 97 5.53 -33.70 -16.93
CA SER A 97 5.34 -32.24 -16.95
C SER A 97 6.17 -31.58 -15.85
N VAL A 98 6.85 -30.51 -16.20
CA VAL A 98 7.57 -29.62 -15.30
C VAL A 98 6.73 -28.36 -15.18
N GLU A 99 6.02 -28.23 -14.07
CA GLU A 99 5.08 -27.12 -13.82
C GLU A 99 5.76 -25.92 -13.17
N GLU A 100 6.91 -26.14 -12.51
CA GLU A 100 7.73 -25.06 -11.95
C GLU A 100 9.10 -25.03 -12.65
N PHE A 101 9.25 -24.04 -13.52
CA PHE A 101 10.49 -23.66 -14.16
C PHE A 101 10.51 -22.14 -14.33
N GLU A 102 11.71 -21.57 -14.44
CA GLU A 102 11.93 -20.16 -14.72
C GLU A 102 12.69 -20.03 -16.04
N ILE A 103 12.31 -19.06 -16.86
CA ILE A 103 13.08 -18.63 -18.03
C ILE A 103 13.81 -17.35 -17.68
N ILE A 104 15.14 -17.38 -17.79
CA ILE A 104 16.01 -16.25 -17.49
C ILE A 104 16.64 -15.81 -18.81
N LEU A 105 16.48 -14.53 -19.15
CA LEU A 105 17.14 -13.91 -20.29
C LEU A 105 18.49 -13.34 -19.83
N ASP A 106 19.60 -13.92 -20.30
CA ASP A 106 20.96 -13.45 -20.01
C ASP A 106 21.62 -13.01 -21.33
N GLY A 107 21.49 -11.73 -21.65
CA GLY A 107 21.93 -11.18 -22.92
C GLY A 107 21.19 -11.81 -24.10
N THR A 108 21.90 -12.54 -24.95
CA THR A 108 21.32 -13.27 -26.10
C THR A 108 20.97 -14.72 -25.77
N SER A 109 21.28 -15.18 -24.57
CA SER A 109 21.06 -16.56 -24.13
C SER A 109 19.73 -16.69 -23.39
N ILE A 110 19.06 -17.81 -23.60
CA ILE A 110 17.84 -18.19 -22.89
C ILE A 110 18.24 -19.30 -21.92
N LEU A 111 18.16 -19.03 -20.62
CA LEU A 111 18.46 -20.03 -19.59
C LEU A 111 17.14 -20.58 -19.04
N LEU A 112 17.05 -21.90 -19.03
CA LEU A 112 15.98 -22.66 -18.42
C LEU A 112 16.44 -23.11 -17.03
N LYS A 113 15.81 -22.58 -15.98
CA LYS A 113 15.98 -23.05 -14.61
C LYS A 113 14.83 -23.97 -14.25
N ILE A 114 15.13 -25.22 -13.92
CA ILE A 114 14.15 -26.22 -13.50
C ILE A 114 14.14 -26.29 -11.98
N ASP A 115 12.95 -26.29 -11.37
CA ASP A 115 12.85 -26.36 -9.91
C ASP A 115 13.49 -27.63 -9.32
N GLU A 116 14.09 -27.50 -8.14
CA GLU A 116 14.80 -28.58 -7.45
C GLU A 116 13.91 -29.80 -7.19
N LYS A 117 12.59 -29.62 -7.05
CA LYS A 117 11.64 -30.75 -6.89
C LYS A 117 11.65 -31.72 -8.06
N TYR A 118 12.06 -31.28 -9.25
CA TYR A 118 12.20 -32.11 -10.44
C TYR A 118 13.61 -32.69 -10.61
N ARG A 119 14.50 -32.57 -9.61
CA ARG A 119 15.86 -33.15 -9.61
C ARG A 119 15.88 -34.60 -10.09
N TYR A 120 14.88 -35.41 -9.73
CA TYR A 120 14.80 -36.82 -10.13
C TYR A 120 14.69 -37.03 -11.65
N LEU A 121 14.28 -36.01 -12.41
CA LEU A 121 14.23 -36.00 -13.87
C LEU A 121 15.54 -35.55 -14.52
N LEU A 122 16.43 -34.88 -13.78
CA LEU A 122 17.69 -34.30 -14.26
C LEU A 122 18.80 -35.36 -14.35
N SER A 123 18.57 -36.36 -15.19
CA SER A 123 19.51 -37.43 -15.50
C SER A 123 20.09 -37.22 -16.88
N SER A 124 21.38 -37.52 -17.05
CA SER A 124 22.04 -37.45 -18.34
C SER A 124 21.34 -38.29 -19.42
N GLN A 125 20.59 -39.33 -19.03
CA GLN A 125 19.78 -40.16 -19.93
C GLN A 125 18.60 -39.43 -20.56
N ASN A 126 18.09 -38.38 -19.91
CA ASN A 126 16.92 -37.62 -20.35
C ASN A 126 17.30 -36.32 -21.08
N THR A 127 18.60 -36.06 -21.29
CA THR A 127 19.11 -34.82 -21.90
C THR A 127 18.46 -34.53 -23.26
N ASP A 128 18.32 -35.57 -24.08
CA ASP A 128 17.72 -35.47 -25.42
C ASP A 128 16.17 -35.60 -25.39
N GLU A 129 15.58 -35.67 -24.20
CA GLU A 129 14.14 -35.84 -24.00
C GLU A 129 13.47 -34.60 -23.39
N VAL A 130 14.16 -33.45 -23.37
CA VAL A 130 13.57 -32.18 -22.97
C VAL A 130 12.73 -31.63 -24.13
N LYS A 131 11.47 -31.34 -23.86
CA LYS A 131 10.57 -30.66 -24.81
C LYS A 131 9.95 -29.46 -24.15
N ALA A 132 9.63 -28.46 -24.94
CA ALA A 132 8.92 -27.29 -24.49
C ALA A 132 7.77 -26.96 -25.43
N GLN A 133 6.71 -26.41 -24.85
CA GLN A 133 5.62 -25.84 -25.60
C GLN A 133 5.95 -24.37 -25.85
N LEU A 134 6.22 -24.03 -27.11
CA LEU A 134 6.81 -22.75 -27.51
C LEU A 134 5.88 -21.96 -28.42
N TYR A 135 5.89 -20.64 -28.25
CA TYR A 135 5.50 -19.72 -29.30
C TYR A 135 6.72 -19.37 -30.16
N GLU A 136 6.71 -19.79 -31.42
CA GLU A 136 7.80 -19.55 -32.37
C GLU A 136 7.41 -18.44 -33.35
N SER A 137 8.26 -17.45 -33.56
CA SER A 137 8.07 -16.41 -34.58
C SER A 137 9.31 -16.22 -35.45
N PHE A 138 9.08 -15.85 -36.71
CA PHE A 138 10.12 -15.46 -37.66
C PHE A 138 9.86 -14.00 -38.07
N GLU A 139 10.90 -13.25 -38.41
CA GLU A 139 10.73 -11.84 -38.85
C GLU A 139 9.78 -11.69 -40.05
N SER A 140 9.67 -12.72 -40.90
CA SER A 140 8.76 -12.75 -42.05
C SER A 140 7.28 -12.92 -41.67
N TYR A 141 6.96 -13.24 -40.42
CA TYR A 141 5.59 -13.45 -39.95
C TYR A 141 4.98 -12.13 -39.53
N ASN A 142 4.58 -11.36 -40.53
CA ASN A 142 3.97 -10.06 -40.33
C ASN A 142 2.95 -9.72 -41.41
N VAL A 143 2.05 -8.82 -41.06
CA VAL A 143 1.01 -8.25 -41.93
C VAL A 143 1.04 -6.74 -41.77
N LEU A 144 1.30 -6.04 -42.87
CA LEU A 144 1.25 -4.57 -42.91
C LEU A 144 -0.22 -4.12 -42.98
N LEU A 145 -0.60 -3.17 -42.13
CA LEU A 145 -1.94 -2.58 -42.16
C LEU A 145 -2.05 -1.60 -43.34
N GLU A 146 -3.26 -1.49 -43.88
CA GLU A 146 -3.57 -0.56 -44.95
C GLU A 146 -4.17 0.73 -44.38
N TYR A 147 -3.66 1.89 -44.78
CA TYR A 147 -4.26 3.17 -44.38
C TYR A 147 -5.44 3.53 -45.27
N ASN A 148 -6.62 3.71 -44.68
CA ASN A 148 -7.82 4.14 -45.36
C ASN A 148 -8.01 5.66 -45.28
N LEU A 149 -7.74 6.33 -46.40
CA LEU A 149 -7.86 7.79 -46.56
C LEU A 149 -9.28 8.33 -46.42
N SER A 150 -10.32 7.48 -46.52
CA SER A 150 -11.72 7.94 -46.49
C SER A 150 -12.25 8.15 -45.08
N ASN A 151 -11.71 7.41 -44.10
CA ASN A 151 -12.10 7.46 -42.69
C ASN A 151 -10.93 7.79 -41.76
N ASN A 152 -9.73 7.99 -42.31
CA ASN A 152 -8.48 8.27 -41.60
C ASN A 152 -8.08 7.17 -40.59
N LYS A 153 -8.26 5.89 -40.94
CA LYS A 153 -7.96 4.75 -40.06
C LYS A 153 -6.96 3.77 -40.67
N TRP A 154 -6.24 3.03 -39.82
CA TRP A 154 -5.43 1.88 -40.23
C TRP A 154 -6.25 0.61 -40.13
N GLU A 155 -6.28 -0.18 -41.20
CA GLU A 155 -7.14 -1.34 -41.32
C GLU A 155 -6.29 -2.60 -41.53
N LEU A 156 -6.49 -3.61 -40.69
CA LEU A 156 -5.89 -4.92 -40.86
C LEU A 156 -6.79 -5.77 -41.76
N LYS A 157 -6.28 -6.18 -42.92
CA LYS A 157 -7.03 -6.94 -43.94
C LYS A 157 -6.19 -8.05 -44.53
N SER A 158 -6.87 -9.12 -44.95
CA SER A 158 -6.26 -10.15 -45.78
C SER A 158 -6.33 -9.80 -47.26
N PRO A 159 -5.33 -10.16 -48.08
CA PRO A 159 -5.31 -9.87 -49.51
C PRO A 159 -6.60 -10.26 -50.23
N GLY A 160 -7.27 -9.27 -50.84
CA GLY A 160 -8.50 -9.48 -51.60
C GLY A 160 -9.77 -9.64 -50.75
N LEU A 161 -9.68 -9.48 -49.43
CA LEU A 161 -10.81 -9.49 -48.50
C LEU A 161 -10.97 -8.10 -47.86
N ASN A 162 -12.18 -7.81 -47.39
CA ASN A 162 -12.46 -6.58 -46.63
C ASN A 162 -12.24 -6.76 -45.12
N TYR A 163 -11.95 -7.98 -44.66
CA TYR A 163 -11.69 -8.37 -43.27
C TYR A 163 -10.32 -9.04 -43.12
N PHE A 164 -9.90 -9.25 -41.87
CA PHE A 164 -8.70 -10.02 -41.57
C PHE A 164 -9.07 -11.50 -41.38
N ASN A 165 -8.45 -12.37 -42.18
CA ASN A 165 -8.59 -13.81 -42.08
C ASN A 165 -7.24 -14.39 -41.64
N ILE A 166 -7.13 -14.71 -40.35
CA ILE A 166 -5.91 -15.25 -39.77
C ILE A 166 -5.55 -16.63 -40.35
N SER A 167 -6.53 -17.42 -40.78
CA SER A 167 -6.32 -18.75 -41.39
C SER A 167 -5.64 -18.71 -42.76
N GLN A 168 -5.50 -17.53 -43.39
CA GLN A 168 -4.62 -17.38 -44.56
C GLN A 168 -3.12 -17.35 -44.20
N TYR A 169 -2.81 -17.04 -42.93
CA TYR A 169 -1.45 -16.85 -42.43
C TYR A 169 -1.02 -18.00 -41.50
N LEU A 170 -1.97 -18.62 -40.80
CA LEU A 170 -1.75 -19.73 -39.88
C LEU A 170 -2.63 -20.92 -40.24
N ASN A 171 -2.11 -22.13 -40.00
CA ASN A 171 -2.90 -23.35 -40.14
C ASN A 171 -3.59 -23.66 -38.80
N LEU A 172 -4.83 -23.18 -38.65
CA LEU A 172 -5.54 -23.14 -37.37
C LEU A 172 -6.63 -24.21 -37.28
N THR A 173 -6.81 -24.72 -36.07
CA THR A 173 -7.96 -25.51 -35.62
C THR A 173 -8.54 -24.89 -34.36
N GLU A 174 -9.83 -25.15 -34.09
CA GLU A 174 -10.55 -24.61 -32.94
C GLU A 174 -9.74 -24.74 -31.63
N GLY A 175 -9.62 -23.64 -30.89
CA GLY A 175 -8.85 -23.54 -29.64
C GLY A 175 -7.34 -23.45 -29.82
N ASN A 176 -6.81 -23.31 -31.05
CA ASN A 176 -5.38 -23.05 -31.23
C ASN A 176 -5.01 -21.66 -30.76
N GLU A 177 -3.93 -21.60 -29.98
CA GLU A 177 -3.37 -20.38 -29.44
C GLU A 177 -2.15 -19.93 -30.25
N PHE A 178 -1.96 -18.63 -30.39
CA PHE A 178 -0.77 -17.99 -30.94
C PHE A 178 -0.55 -16.64 -30.25
N LEU A 179 0.61 -16.00 -30.43
CA LEU A 179 0.80 -14.62 -30.01
C LEU A 179 0.84 -13.69 -31.22
N PHE A 180 0.43 -12.44 -31.02
CA PHE A 180 0.61 -11.37 -31.99
C PHE A 180 0.88 -10.03 -31.30
N TRP A 181 1.54 -9.12 -32.00
CA TRP A 181 1.87 -7.79 -31.50
C TRP A 181 1.97 -6.80 -32.66
N PHE A 182 2.05 -5.51 -32.36
CA PHE A 182 2.12 -4.46 -33.36
C PHE A 182 3.40 -3.65 -33.21
N LYS A 183 3.97 -3.32 -34.35
CA LYS A 183 5.05 -2.35 -34.48
C LYS A 183 4.51 -1.13 -35.23
N ILE A 184 4.60 0.03 -34.61
CA ILE A 184 4.27 1.31 -35.24
C ILE A 184 5.59 2.02 -35.55
N GLU A 185 5.74 2.46 -36.79
CA GLU A 185 6.83 3.30 -37.24
C GLU A 185 6.27 4.66 -37.63
N ASP A 186 6.86 5.73 -37.11
CA ASP A 186 6.48 7.09 -37.48
C ASP A 186 7.25 7.61 -38.72
N GLY A 187 6.93 8.83 -39.12
CA GLY A 187 7.52 9.51 -40.27
C GLY A 187 9.03 9.79 -40.18
N VAL A 188 9.62 9.76 -38.98
CA VAL A 188 11.04 10.05 -38.75
C VAL A 188 11.84 8.82 -38.31
N GLY A 189 11.19 7.66 -38.18
CA GLY A 189 11.81 6.37 -37.89
C GLY A 189 11.78 5.97 -36.41
N ASN A 190 11.00 6.66 -35.57
CA ASN A 190 10.73 6.20 -34.22
C ASN A 190 9.87 4.94 -34.29
N LEU A 191 10.09 4.03 -33.32
CA LEU A 191 9.44 2.73 -33.26
C LEU A 191 8.71 2.58 -31.93
N LEU A 192 7.45 2.18 -31.98
CA LEU A 192 6.67 1.73 -30.83
C LEU A 192 6.31 0.27 -31.03
N TYR A 193 6.44 -0.55 -29.98
CA TYR A 193 5.99 -1.93 -29.96
C TYR A 193 4.86 -2.06 -28.95
N SER A 194 3.77 -2.74 -29.32
CA SER A 194 2.80 -3.22 -28.32
C SER A 194 3.40 -4.37 -27.53
N HIS A 195 2.76 -4.73 -26.41
CA HIS A 195 2.98 -6.03 -25.80
C HIS A 195 2.48 -7.17 -26.71
N ASP A 196 2.91 -8.39 -26.41
CA ASP A 196 2.39 -9.61 -27.04
C ASP A 196 0.98 -9.90 -26.51
N ILE A 197 0.06 -10.25 -27.41
CA ILE A 197 -1.34 -10.54 -27.12
C ILE A 197 -1.61 -11.99 -27.52
N LYS A 198 -2.32 -12.75 -26.69
CA LYS A 198 -2.70 -14.12 -27.04
C LYS A 198 -3.87 -14.10 -28.02
N GLY A 199 -3.74 -14.78 -29.14
CA GLY A 199 -4.83 -15.04 -30.08
C GLY A 199 -5.36 -16.46 -29.89
N ILE A 200 -6.67 -16.63 -29.75
CA ILE A 200 -7.34 -17.94 -29.69
C ILE A 200 -8.24 -18.09 -30.92
N TYR A 201 -8.03 -19.13 -31.72
CA TYR A 201 -8.90 -19.37 -32.88
C TYR A 201 -10.22 -20.02 -32.46
N ASP A 202 -11.34 -19.32 -32.63
CA ASP A 202 -12.70 -19.78 -32.29
C ASP A 202 -13.66 -19.53 -33.47
N ASN A 203 -13.92 -20.58 -34.24
CA ASN A 203 -14.78 -20.56 -35.41
C ASN A 203 -16.28 -20.72 -35.05
N SER A 204 -16.60 -20.76 -33.76
CA SER A 204 -17.98 -20.77 -33.24
C SER A 204 -18.54 -19.36 -32.99
N ILE A 205 -17.67 -18.34 -32.91
CA ILE A 205 -18.06 -16.94 -32.81
C ILE A 205 -18.81 -16.52 -34.08
N THR A 206 -19.96 -15.87 -33.91
CA THR A 206 -20.79 -15.39 -35.02
C THR A 206 -21.00 -13.88 -34.92
N GLN A 207 -20.87 -13.18 -36.05
CA GLN A 207 -21.10 -11.74 -36.12
C GLN A 207 -22.60 -11.44 -36.00
N VAL A 208 -23.04 -10.83 -34.89
CA VAL A 208 -24.42 -10.40 -34.68
C VAL A 208 -24.46 -8.98 -34.14
N PRO A 209 -24.95 -7.98 -34.91
CA PRO A 209 -25.45 -8.04 -36.29
C PRO A 209 -24.33 -8.14 -37.34
N PHE A 210 -24.63 -8.79 -38.47
CA PHE A 210 -23.79 -8.77 -39.68
C PHE A 210 -23.44 -7.32 -40.05
N ASP A 211 -22.16 -7.05 -40.31
CA ASP A 211 -21.59 -5.74 -40.65
C ASP A 211 -21.37 -4.74 -39.48
N SER A 212 -21.27 -5.22 -38.24
CA SER A 212 -20.79 -4.40 -37.10
C SER A 212 -19.38 -4.78 -36.65
N ASN A 213 -18.57 -3.80 -36.24
CA ASN A 213 -17.27 -4.06 -35.61
C ASN A 213 -17.54 -4.76 -34.27
N LEU A 214 -17.00 -5.97 -34.06
CA LEU A 214 -17.07 -6.62 -32.76
C LEU A 214 -16.11 -5.98 -31.74
N PHE A 215 -14.96 -5.46 -32.21
CA PHE A 215 -13.91 -4.92 -31.37
C PHE A 215 -13.32 -3.64 -31.98
N GLU A 216 -13.16 -2.60 -31.17
CA GLU A 216 -12.44 -1.37 -31.51
C GLU A 216 -11.24 -1.24 -30.57
N TRP A 217 -10.04 -1.02 -31.12
CA TRP A 217 -8.80 -1.00 -30.35
C TRP A 217 -8.02 0.29 -30.61
N SER A 218 -7.54 0.90 -29.53
CA SER A 218 -6.78 2.16 -29.56
C SER A 218 -5.34 1.88 -29.17
N LEU A 219 -4.39 2.30 -30.02
CA LEU A 219 -2.96 2.22 -29.76
C LEU A 219 -2.43 3.64 -29.48
N GLY A 220 -2.09 3.95 -28.22
CA GLY A 220 -1.49 5.23 -27.84
C GLY A 220 -1.20 5.38 -26.34
N THR A 221 -0.16 6.14 -26.03
CA THR A 221 0.15 6.73 -24.71
C THR A 221 -0.11 8.24 -24.81
N ASP A 222 -0.62 8.87 -23.76
CA ASP A 222 -0.73 10.33 -23.69
C ASP A 222 0.58 10.95 -23.17
N SER A 223 0.77 12.23 -23.52
CA SER A 223 2.09 12.85 -23.73
C SER A 223 2.45 13.95 -22.72
N VAL A 224 1.87 13.95 -21.53
CA VAL A 224 2.12 15.02 -20.55
C VAL A 224 2.35 14.45 -19.17
N GLY A 225 3.63 14.17 -18.90
CA GLY A 225 4.11 13.80 -17.58
C GLY A 225 3.88 14.87 -16.52
N PHE A 226 4.10 14.41 -15.28
CA PHE A 226 3.95 15.03 -13.96
C PHE A 226 2.57 14.81 -13.30
N GLY A 227 2.61 14.10 -12.16
CA GLY A 227 1.47 13.64 -11.37
C GLY A 227 1.54 12.13 -11.15
N VAL A 228 1.29 11.65 -9.92
CA VAL A 228 1.08 10.22 -9.65
C VAL A 228 -0.16 9.78 -10.43
N ILE A 229 -0.02 8.91 -11.42
CA ILE A 229 -1.16 8.30 -12.13
C ILE A 229 -1.35 6.89 -11.56
N VAL A 230 -2.48 6.71 -10.87
CA VAL A 230 -3.06 5.41 -10.55
C VAL A 230 -3.75 4.89 -11.81
N PHE A 231 -3.31 3.73 -12.32
CA PHE A 231 -4.08 3.02 -13.33
C PHE A 231 -5.22 2.26 -12.64
N GLY A 232 -6.41 2.86 -12.65
CA GLY A 232 -7.66 2.13 -12.44
C GLY A 232 -8.33 1.91 -13.79
N SER A 233 -8.42 0.65 -14.22
CA SER A 233 -9.46 0.25 -15.18
C SER A 233 -10.74 0.02 -14.39
N ASP A 234 -11.90 0.36 -14.94
CA ASP A 234 -13.21 0.09 -14.32
C ASP A 234 -13.52 -1.42 -14.18
N ASP A 235 -12.60 -2.30 -14.55
CA ASP A 235 -12.70 -3.75 -14.45
C ASP A 235 -11.56 -4.38 -13.64
N TYR A 236 -11.95 -4.93 -12.49
CA TYR A 236 -11.12 -5.51 -11.42
C TYR A 236 -10.47 -6.86 -11.76
N LEU A 237 -9.67 -6.96 -12.82
CA LEU A 237 -8.81 -8.14 -13.03
C LEU A 237 -7.41 -7.71 -13.48
N ASP A 238 -6.43 -8.03 -12.65
CA ASP A 238 -4.98 -7.82 -12.74
C ASP A 238 -4.48 -6.37 -12.84
N SER A 239 -4.49 -5.69 -11.70
CA SER A 239 -3.83 -4.39 -11.56
C SER A 239 -2.40 -4.59 -11.03
N THR A 240 -1.40 -4.33 -11.85
CA THR A 240 -0.02 -4.22 -11.35
C THR A 240 0.20 -2.81 -10.83
N ILE A 241 0.44 -2.68 -9.52
CA ILE A 241 0.78 -1.42 -8.88
C ILE A 241 2.27 -1.20 -9.02
N GLN A 242 2.66 -0.15 -9.74
CA GLN A 242 4.05 0.26 -9.86
C GLN A 242 4.36 1.35 -8.83
N VAL A 243 5.33 1.07 -7.96
CA VAL A 243 5.86 2.02 -6.99
C VAL A 243 7.19 2.55 -7.52
N ASN A 244 7.20 3.84 -7.86
CA ASN A 244 8.39 4.54 -8.31
C ASN A 244 9.13 5.18 -7.13
N ILE A 245 10.39 4.79 -6.94
CA ILE A 245 11.24 5.26 -5.84
C ILE A 245 12.31 6.25 -6.29
N SER A 246 12.16 6.87 -7.47
CA SER A 246 13.16 7.80 -8.03
C SER A 246 13.39 9.05 -7.18
N SER A 247 12.46 9.37 -6.28
CA SER A 247 12.59 10.43 -5.28
C SER A 247 13.44 10.03 -4.06
N VAL A 248 13.73 8.74 -3.87
CA VAL A 248 14.60 8.27 -2.78
C VAL A 248 16.05 8.56 -3.14
N LEU A 249 16.71 9.38 -2.34
CA LEU A 249 18.11 9.74 -2.57
C LEU A 249 18.99 8.48 -2.51
N PRO A 250 19.92 8.31 -3.47
CA PRO A 250 20.86 7.21 -3.42
C PRO A 250 21.81 7.38 -2.23
N THR A 251 22.34 6.27 -1.75
CA THR A 251 23.39 6.25 -0.73
C THR A 251 24.61 7.07 -1.19
N SER A 252 25.52 7.39 -0.27
CA SER A 252 26.80 8.05 -0.59
C SER A 252 27.67 7.29 -1.61
N MET A 253 27.35 6.03 -1.92
CA MET A 253 28.00 5.19 -2.92
C MET A 253 27.25 5.13 -4.26
N GLY A 254 26.13 5.86 -4.41
CA GLY A 254 25.31 5.89 -5.63
C GLY A 254 24.31 4.74 -5.76
N GLU A 255 24.15 3.93 -4.72
CA GLU A 255 23.23 2.79 -4.72
C GLU A 255 21.82 3.21 -4.27
N VAL A 256 20.78 2.57 -4.84
CA VAL A 256 19.38 2.71 -4.40
C VAL A 256 19.26 2.26 -2.94
N ASP A 257 18.81 3.16 -2.06
CA ASP A 257 18.65 2.92 -0.62
C ASP A 257 17.24 2.44 -0.26
N VAL A 258 16.69 1.52 -1.05
CA VAL A 258 15.39 0.87 -0.78
C VAL A 258 15.61 -0.63 -0.62
N GLU A 259 15.13 -1.19 0.49
CA GLU A 259 15.19 -2.62 0.82
C GLU A 259 13.94 -3.37 0.38
N ARG A 260 12.78 -2.81 0.72
CA ARG A 260 11.48 -3.45 0.49
C ARG A 260 10.36 -2.42 0.46
N ILE A 261 9.28 -2.76 -0.23
CA ILE A 261 8.06 -1.97 -0.28
C ILE A 261 6.89 -2.88 0.12
N MET A 262 6.19 -2.50 1.17
CA MET A 262 5.06 -3.24 1.75
C MET A 262 3.75 -2.59 1.34
N ILE A 263 2.75 -3.38 0.96
CA ILE A 263 1.45 -2.91 0.51
C ILE A 263 0.38 -3.30 1.53
N TYR A 264 -0.44 -2.33 1.90
CA TYR A 264 -1.56 -2.47 2.80
C TYR A 264 -2.86 -2.10 2.09
N GLY A 265 -3.94 -2.78 2.46
CA GLY A 265 -5.28 -2.51 1.95
C GLY A 265 -6.27 -2.17 3.07
N SER A 266 -7.31 -1.42 2.76
CA SER A 266 -8.33 -1.00 3.70
C SER A 266 -9.69 -0.87 3.02
N ASN A 267 -10.75 -1.24 3.74
CA ASN A 267 -12.13 -1.02 3.29
C ASN A 267 -12.67 0.38 3.67
N ASP A 268 -12.01 1.08 4.61
CA ASP A 268 -12.60 2.22 5.31
C ASP A 268 -11.61 3.32 5.74
N THR A 269 -10.36 3.24 5.28
CA THR A 269 -9.19 4.06 5.65
C THR A 269 -8.82 4.14 7.13
N ASN A 270 -9.64 3.58 8.02
CA ASN A 270 -9.43 3.56 9.47
C ASN A 270 -8.65 2.31 9.90
N THR A 271 -8.82 1.20 9.18
CA THR A 271 -8.18 -0.08 9.47
C THR A 271 -7.41 -0.59 8.26
N TRP A 272 -6.10 -0.83 8.42
CA TRP A 272 -5.20 -1.23 7.34
C TRP A 272 -4.65 -2.62 7.57
N GLU A 273 -4.86 -3.52 6.61
CA GLU A 273 -4.37 -4.90 6.63
C GLU A 273 -3.20 -5.05 5.66
N TYR A 274 -2.18 -5.81 6.06
CA TYR A 274 -1.07 -6.13 5.16
C TYR A 274 -1.55 -7.11 4.09
N ILE A 275 -1.39 -6.74 2.81
CA ILE A 275 -1.87 -7.55 1.69
C ILE A 275 -0.75 -8.09 0.79
N GLY A 276 0.46 -7.53 0.88
CA GLY A 276 1.61 -8.09 0.18
C GLY A 276 2.80 -7.14 0.03
N ARG A 277 3.76 -7.49 -0.83
CA ARG A 277 4.99 -6.72 -1.06
C ARG A 277 5.19 -6.44 -2.54
N ALA A 278 5.69 -5.26 -2.88
CA ALA A 278 6.15 -4.98 -4.24
C ALA A 278 7.53 -5.63 -4.48
N TYR A 279 7.79 -5.96 -5.74
CA TYR A 279 8.99 -6.64 -6.22
C TYR A 279 9.73 -5.74 -7.19
N TYR A 280 11.06 -5.65 -7.06
CA TYR A 280 11.86 -4.86 -7.99
C TYR A 280 11.61 -5.28 -9.45
N SER A 281 11.27 -4.33 -10.32
CA SER A 281 10.85 -4.62 -11.70
C SER A 281 12.00 -4.94 -12.64
N GLY A 282 13.24 -4.72 -12.20
CA GLY A 282 14.44 -4.80 -13.06
C GLY A 282 14.80 -3.47 -13.74
N GLU A 283 13.94 -2.45 -13.66
CA GLU A 283 14.23 -1.09 -14.11
C GLU A 283 14.67 -0.20 -12.94
N GLU A 284 15.61 0.72 -13.18
CA GLU A 284 16.09 1.64 -12.13
C GLU A 284 14.90 2.42 -11.55
N SER A 285 14.66 2.26 -10.25
CA SER A 285 13.63 2.96 -9.47
C SER A 285 12.19 2.44 -9.55
N LEU A 286 11.90 1.29 -10.17
CA LEU A 286 10.53 0.75 -10.25
C LEU A 286 10.37 -0.57 -9.49
N TRP A 287 9.25 -0.70 -8.78
CA TRP A 287 8.84 -1.90 -8.04
C TRP A 287 7.38 -2.24 -8.35
N ASN A 288 7.08 -3.50 -8.65
CA ASN A 288 5.78 -3.99 -9.07
C ASN A 288 5.11 -4.80 -7.95
N TYR A 289 3.90 -4.46 -7.57
CA TYR A 289 3.01 -5.31 -6.77
C TYR A 289 1.86 -5.79 -7.63
N PHE A 290 1.74 -7.10 -7.78
CA PHE A 290 0.62 -7.72 -8.49
C PHE A 290 -0.59 -7.75 -7.56
N TRP A 291 -1.54 -6.83 -7.79
CA TRP A 291 -2.80 -6.81 -7.06
C TRP A 291 -3.81 -7.67 -7.80
N ASP A 292 -4.06 -8.84 -7.20
CA ASP A 292 -5.17 -9.70 -7.52
C ASP A 292 -6.25 -9.49 -6.44
N GLY A 293 -7.42 -8.99 -6.85
CA GLY A 293 -8.56 -8.74 -5.96
C GLY A 293 -9.04 -10.00 -5.22
N ASP A 294 -8.71 -11.19 -5.75
CA ASP A 294 -9.05 -12.48 -5.14
C ASP A 294 -8.18 -12.81 -3.90
N MET A 295 -7.12 -12.03 -3.62
CA MET A 295 -6.25 -12.24 -2.46
C MET A 295 -6.84 -11.83 -1.11
N LEU A 296 -8.05 -11.24 -1.07
CA LEU A 296 -8.73 -10.80 0.17
C LEU A 296 -9.45 -11.93 0.96
N GLY A 297 -9.06 -13.19 0.74
CA GLY A 297 -9.31 -14.27 1.71
C GLY A 297 -10.66 -14.98 1.60
N ALA A 298 -11.53 -14.62 0.67
CA ALA A 298 -12.66 -15.44 0.26
C ALA A 298 -12.81 -15.38 -1.25
N LYS A 299 -12.75 -16.54 -1.92
CA LYS A 299 -12.89 -16.75 -3.37
C LYS A 299 -14.14 -16.14 -4.03
N ASP A 300 -14.99 -15.45 -3.27
CA ASP A 300 -16.29 -14.92 -3.66
C ASP A 300 -16.55 -13.47 -3.16
N GLN A 301 -15.55 -12.78 -2.59
CA GLN A 301 -15.71 -11.38 -2.18
C GLN A 301 -14.78 -10.49 -2.99
N LEU A 302 -15.36 -9.83 -3.99
CA LEU A 302 -14.75 -8.68 -4.64
C LEU A 302 -14.39 -7.63 -3.57
N PRO A 303 -13.25 -6.93 -3.71
CA PRO A 303 -12.98 -5.75 -2.89
C PRO A 303 -14.19 -4.80 -2.97
N PRO A 304 -14.56 -4.11 -1.88
CA PRO A 304 -15.59 -3.09 -1.94
C PRO A 304 -15.22 -2.01 -2.96
N GLU A 305 -16.21 -1.35 -3.56
CA GLU A 305 -16.03 -0.29 -4.59
C GLU A 305 -15.05 0.82 -4.17
N ASN A 306 -14.76 0.96 -2.88
CA ASN A 306 -13.79 1.88 -2.32
C ASN A 306 -12.73 1.12 -1.49
N TYR A 307 -11.96 0.24 -2.13
CA TYR A 307 -10.83 -0.43 -1.48
C TYR A 307 -9.57 0.42 -1.60
N PHE A 308 -9.07 0.89 -0.46
CA PHE A 308 -7.95 1.81 -0.39
C PHE A 308 -6.64 1.04 -0.26
N LEU A 309 -5.61 1.48 -0.97
CA LEU A 309 -4.28 0.87 -0.93
C LEU A 309 -3.25 1.89 -0.45
N ARG A 310 -2.26 1.42 0.31
CA ARG A 310 -1.14 2.23 0.79
C ARG A 310 0.15 1.46 0.65
N SER A 311 1.22 2.14 0.25
CA SER A 311 2.56 1.57 0.18
C SER A 311 3.45 2.14 1.26
N TYR A 312 4.27 1.29 1.87
CA TYR A 312 5.32 1.67 2.80
C TYR A 312 6.68 1.25 2.27
N VAL A 313 7.53 2.22 2.00
CA VAL A 313 8.88 2.03 1.47
C VAL A 313 9.84 1.95 2.65
N PHE A 314 10.79 1.02 2.63
CA PHE A 314 11.80 0.88 3.69
C PHE A 314 13.20 0.99 3.09
N ASP A 315 14.09 1.68 3.79
CA ASP A 315 15.50 1.76 3.42
C ASP A 315 16.26 0.48 3.75
N ARG A 316 17.53 0.36 3.31
CA ARG A 316 18.37 -0.81 3.57
C ARG A 316 18.74 -1.04 5.02
N ALA A 317 18.50 -0.07 5.89
CA ALA A 317 18.62 -0.20 7.34
C ALA A 317 17.29 -0.63 7.98
N GLY A 318 16.23 -0.82 7.20
CA GLY A 318 14.90 -1.21 7.64
C GLY A 318 14.08 -0.04 8.21
N ASN A 319 14.52 1.20 8.03
CA ASN A 319 13.75 2.38 8.43
C ASN A 319 12.63 2.62 7.42
N TYR A 320 11.45 3.00 7.90
CA TYR A 320 10.37 3.43 7.03
C TYR A 320 10.73 4.79 6.40
N LEU A 321 10.68 4.84 5.07
CA LEU A 321 10.84 6.03 4.26
C LEU A 321 9.44 6.63 4.04
N GLY A 322 8.93 7.27 5.09
CA GLY A 322 7.75 8.13 5.03
C GLY A 322 8.16 9.58 4.80
N TYR A 323 7.27 10.37 4.19
CA TYR A 323 7.29 11.80 4.44
C TYR A 323 6.67 12.02 5.82
N ASP A 324 7.46 11.83 6.88
CA ASP A 324 7.00 12.12 8.23
C ASP A 324 6.50 13.57 8.28
N GLY A 325 5.29 13.75 8.78
CA GLY A 325 4.66 15.06 8.87
C GLY A 325 4.07 15.60 7.59
N HIS A 326 3.81 14.77 6.57
CA HIS A 326 3.09 15.22 5.40
C HIS A 326 1.59 14.97 5.56
N TYR A 327 0.83 16.06 5.54
CA TYR A 327 -0.61 16.05 5.58
C TYR A 327 -1.14 16.39 4.19
N SER A 328 -1.93 15.50 3.59
CA SER A 328 -2.43 15.68 2.23
C SER A 328 -3.33 16.91 2.12
N GLY A 329 -3.29 17.66 1.02
CA GLY A 329 -4.25 18.74 0.75
C GLY A 329 -4.34 19.02 -0.75
N THR A 330 -5.33 19.83 -1.15
CA THR A 330 -5.31 20.51 -2.46
C THR A 330 -4.03 21.34 -2.61
N TYR A 331 -3.54 21.92 -1.52
CA TYR A 331 -2.22 22.53 -1.41
C TYR A 331 -1.50 22.00 -0.15
N SER A 332 -0.50 21.14 -0.34
CA SER A 332 0.42 20.65 0.70
C SER A 332 1.87 21.14 0.53
N PHE A 333 2.10 22.06 -0.43
CA PHE A 333 3.37 22.78 -0.67
C PHE A 333 4.62 21.89 -0.87
N GLU A 334 4.41 20.61 -1.18
CA GLU A 334 5.45 19.59 -1.22
C GLU A 334 6.43 19.77 -2.36
N THR A 335 6.02 20.50 -3.41
CA THR A 335 6.84 20.83 -4.57
C THR A 335 7.48 22.23 -4.51
N ASP A 336 7.12 23.03 -3.50
CA ASP A 336 7.61 24.40 -3.36
C ASP A 336 9.05 24.42 -2.83
N GLU A 337 9.84 25.44 -3.19
CA GLU A 337 11.22 25.58 -2.71
C GLU A 337 11.24 26.15 -1.28
N ASP A 338 12.20 25.72 -0.43
CA ASP A 338 12.38 26.31 0.90
C ASP A 338 12.76 27.79 0.79
N GLY A 339 12.04 28.65 1.51
CA GLY A 339 12.22 30.10 1.49
C GLY A 339 11.59 30.82 0.29
N SER A 340 10.70 30.17 -0.48
CA SER A 340 9.90 30.84 -1.51
C SER A 340 8.46 31.07 -1.06
N ASP A 341 7.78 32.03 -1.69
CA ASP A 341 6.33 32.16 -1.61
C ASP A 341 5.64 30.84 -2.03
N PRO A 342 4.52 30.45 -1.41
CA PRO A 342 3.77 29.26 -1.79
C PRO A 342 3.17 29.37 -3.19
N VAL A 343 3.37 28.35 -4.03
CA VAL A 343 2.90 28.38 -5.43
C VAL A 343 1.37 28.27 -5.48
N GLY A 344 0.75 29.09 -6.33
CA GLY A 344 -0.71 29.13 -6.48
C GLY A 344 -1.42 30.00 -5.43
N TRP A 345 -0.65 30.66 -4.56
CA TRP A 345 -1.15 31.61 -3.59
C TRP A 345 -0.66 33.02 -3.90
N ASP A 346 -1.51 34.00 -3.63
CA ASP A 346 -1.14 35.40 -3.67
C ASP A 346 -0.74 35.83 -2.26
N VAL A 347 0.42 36.46 -2.13
CA VAL A 347 0.97 36.91 -0.85
C VAL A 347 1.06 38.43 -0.80
N TRP A 348 0.78 38.99 0.38
CA TRP A 348 1.06 40.38 0.68
C TRP A 348 1.86 40.52 1.98
N GLU A 349 3.13 40.87 1.81
CA GLU A 349 4.13 40.91 2.88
C GLU A 349 4.29 42.32 3.46
N GLY A 350 3.18 42.91 3.92
CA GLY A 350 3.19 44.28 4.43
C GLY A 350 3.94 44.47 5.74
N ALA A 351 3.93 43.45 6.61
CA ALA A 351 4.49 43.50 7.97
C ALA A 351 5.68 42.55 8.21
N GLY A 352 5.98 41.66 7.27
CA GLY A 352 7.04 40.67 7.43
C GLY A 352 7.24 39.90 6.13
N TYR A 353 7.06 38.58 6.18
CA TYR A 353 7.22 37.70 5.01
C TYR A 353 6.29 36.47 5.08
N VAL A 354 6.09 35.82 3.94
CA VAL A 354 5.39 34.53 3.80
C VAL A 354 6.28 33.57 3.01
N ASP A 355 6.87 32.59 3.71
CA ASP A 355 7.82 31.66 3.10
C ASP A 355 7.40 30.21 3.35
N VAL A 356 7.57 29.34 2.36
CA VAL A 356 7.53 27.89 2.56
C VAL A 356 8.75 27.45 3.35
N LYS A 357 8.55 26.54 4.30
CA LYS A 357 9.56 26.02 5.23
C LYS A 357 9.56 24.50 5.23
N ASP A 358 10.74 23.91 5.14
CA ASP A 358 10.89 22.46 5.00
C ASP A 358 10.24 21.65 6.12
N THR A 359 10.37 22.05 7.39
CA THR A 359 9.70 21.35 8.50
C THR A 359 9.34 22.30 9.64
N MET A 360 8.25 21.99 10.33
CA MET A 360 7.86 22.63 11.57
C MET A 360 7.08 21.67 12.47
N LYS A 361 7.69 21.27 13.59
CA LYS A 361 7.07 20.48 14.68
C LYS A 361 6.28 19.26 14.20
N GLY A 362 6.90 18.46 13.34
CA GLY A 362 6.29 17.24 12.83
C GLY A 362 5.31 17.47 11.68
N HIS A 363 5.26 18.67 11.11
CA HIS A 363 4.72 18.92 9.78
C HIS A 363 5.88 19.23 8.82
N SER A 364 5.75 18.82 7.57
CA SER A 364 6.72 19.01 6.50
C SER A 364 6.13 19.94 5.45
N LYS A 365 6.96 20.82 4.87
CA LYS A 365 6.57 21.77 3.80
C LYS A 365 5.41 22.68 4.21
N VAL A 366 5.62 23.44 5.28
CA VAL A 366 4.61 24.35 5.83
C VAL A 366 4.82 25.77 5.33
N VAL A 367 3.77 26.59 5.31
CA VAL A 367 3.88 28.04 5.08
C VAL A 367 4.10 28.75 6.41
N GLU A 368 5.23 29.46 6.56
CA GLU A 368 5.52 30.36 7.68
C GLU A 368 5.09 31.79 7.32
N MET A 369 4.18 32.35 8.11
CA MET A 369 3.82 33.77 8.06
C MET A 369 4.47 34.49 9.23
N TYR A 370 5.34 35.47 8.95
CA TYR A 370 5.94 36.33 9.96
C TYR A 370 5.30 37.73 9.91
N ASP A 371 4.92 38.24 11.08
CA ASP A 371 4.57 39.64 11.26
C ASP A 371 5.57 40.29 12.21
N GLY A 372 6.32 41.28 11.72
CA GLY A 372 7.31 42.04 12.46
C GLY A 372 6.94 43.51 12.69
N VAL A 373 5.76 43.97 12.24
CA VAL A 373 5.43 45.41 12.19
C VAL A 373 4.05 45.71 12.79
N ASN A 374 4.07 46.49 13.87
CA ASN A 374 2.85 46.95 14.55
C ASN A 374 1.88 47.70 13.62
N ASN A 375 0.58 47.35 13.68
CA ASN A 375 -0.50 47.91 12.88
C ASN A 375 -0.33 47.74 11.36
N GLN A 376 0.46 46.74 10.94
CA GLN A 376 0.41 46.21 9.58
C GLN A 376 -0.02 44.74 9.64
N HIS A 377 -0.04 44.07 8.49
CA HIS A 377 -0.30 42.65 8.43
C HIS A 377 0.57 41.99 7.36
N THR A 378 0.61 40.68 7.44
CA THR A 378 1.07 39.78 6.41
C THR A 378 -0.14 38.94 6.02
N GLU A 379 -0.34 38.73 4.72
CA GLU A 379 -1.52 38.07 4.16
C GLU A 379 -1.11 37.00 3.17
N LEU A 380 -1.88 35.92 3.20
CA LEU A 380 -1.85 34.80 2.27
C LEU A 380 -3.29 34.58 1.77
N HIS A 381 -3.52 34.60 0.46
CA HIS A 381 -4.84 34.35 -0.10
C HIS A 381 -4.81 33.41 -1.31
N ASN A 382 -5.87 32.63 -1.47
CA ASN A 382 -6.08 31.75 -2.62
C ASN A 382 -7.45 32.02 -3.22
N SER A 383 -7.47 32.17 -4.54
CA SER A 383 -8.67 32.33 -5.35
C SER A 383 -9.00 31.02 -6.06
N PHE A 384 -10.27 30.61 -6.01
CA PHE A 384 -10.79 29.40 -6.63
C PHE A 384 -12.09 29.66 -7.39
N SER A 385 -12.58 28.65 -8.12
CA SER A 385 -13.83 28.76 -8.87
C SER A 385 -15.03 29.01 -7.93
N ILE A 386 -16.04 29.74 -8.40
CA ILE A 386 -17.22 30.07 -7.61
C ILE A 386 -17.88 28.81 -7.03
N GLN A 387 -18.01 28.79 -5.70
CA GLN A 387 -18.67 27.76 -4.91
C GLN A 387 -19.93 28.30 -4.26
N THR A 388 -20.99 27.50 -4.30
CA THR A 388 -22.25 27.80 -3.59
C THR A 388 -22.37 27.07 -2.26
N SER A 389 -21.59 26.03 -2.05
CA SER A 389 -21.46 25.27 -0.81
C SER A 389 -20.16 24.49 -0.84
N GLY A 390 -19.67 24.04 0.32
CA GLY A 390 -18.46 23.22 0.37
C GLY A 390 -17.80 23.19 1.75
N THR A 391 -16.67 22.48 1.78
CA THR A 391 -15.77 22.38 2.93
C THR A 391 -14.39 22.90 2.57
N VAL A 392 -13.78 23.65 3.48
CA VAL A 392 -12.36 24.06 3.43
C VAL A 392 -11.72 23.66 4.74
N GLU A 393 -10.58 22.97 4.70
CA GLU A 393 -9.87 22.54 5.91
C GLU A 393 -8.35 22.63 5.77
N PHE A 394 -7.65 22.88 6.87
CA PHE A 394 -6.20 23.06 6.91
C PHE A 394 -5.69 23.02 8.36
N TRP A 395 -4.37 22.96 8.52
CA TRP A 395 -3.72 23.07 9.82
C TRP A 395 -3.19 24.48 10.07
N ALA A 396 -3.26 24.92 11.31
CA ALA A 396 -2.65 26.17 11.77
C ALA A 396 -1.93 26.01 13.12
N MET A 397 -0.78 26.67 13.27
CA MET A 397 -0.03 26.75 14.53
C MET A 397 0.54 28.14 14.70
N SER A 398 0.67 28.61 15.94
CA SER A 398 1.35 29.88 16.26
C SER A 398 2.50 29.66 17.23
N ASP A 399 3.57 30.47 17.15
CA ASP A 399 4.54 30.56 18.24
C ASP A 399 4.00 31.34 19.45
N ASP A 400 2.99 32.19 19.24
CA ASP A 400 2.25 32.95 20.25
C ASP A 400 0.76 33.10 19.88
N VAL A 401 -0.12 32.37 20.57
CA VAL A 401 -1.59 32.45 20.33
C VAL A 401 -2.25 33.61 21.09
N THR A 402 -1.47 34.41 21.82
CA THR A 402 -1.98 35.68 22.36
C THR A 402 -2.07 36.76 21.30
N ASP A 403 -1.33 36.60 20.20
CA ASP A 403 -1.33 37.46 19.02
C ASP A 403 -2.36 36.98 18.00
N GLN A 404 -2.66 37.79 16.98
CA GLN A 404 -3.86 37.61 16.16
C GLN A 404 -3.56 36.99 14.78
N LEU A 405 -4.32 35.95 14.44
CA LEU A 405 -4.52 35.42 13.08
C LEU A 405 -6.01 35.39 12.76
N ASP A 406 -6.38 35.98 11.64
CA ASP A 406 -7.74 35.99 11.09
C ASP A 406 -7.82 35.06 9.88
N MET A 407 -8.94 34.33 9.76
CA MET A 407 -9.24 33.41 8.67
C MET A 407 -10.69 33.64 8.19
N VAL A 408 -10.89 33.75 6.87
CA VAL A 408 -12.18 34.16 6.30
C VAL A 408 -12.41 33.66 4.87
N LEU A 409 -13.66 33.25 4.58
CA LEU A 409 -14.13 32.93 3.23
C LEU A 409 -14.96 34.08 2.64
N MET A 410 -14.67 34.44 1.39
CA MET A 410 -15.15 35.66 0.75
C MET A 410 -15.74 35.42 -0.65
N ASP A 411 -16.56 36.36 -1.12
CA ASP A 411 -17.21 36.31 -2.44
C ASP A 411 -16.29 36.73 -3.60
N ASP A 412 -16.79 36.59 -4.83
CA ASP A 412 -16.10 36.90 -6.09
C ASP A 412 -15.85 38.39 -6.35
N THR A 413 -16.33 39.29 -5.49
CA THR A 413 -16.19 40.74 -5.64
C THR A 413 -15.11 41.34 -4.76
N VAL A 414 -14.55 40.55 -3.84
CA VAL A 414 -13.58 41.01 -2.85
C VAL A 414 -12.18 41.15 -3.44
N VAL A 415 -11.47 42.21 -3.05
CA VAL A 415 -10.09 42.53 -3.45
C VAL A 415 -9.18 42.84 -2.26
N SER A 416 -9.63 42.52 -1.04
CA SER A 416 -8.94 42.81 0.22
C SER A 416 -9.56 42.00 1.36
N PRO A 417 -8.79 41.62 2.40
CA PRO A 417 -9.27 40.84 3.54
C PRO A 417 -10.37 41.49 4.40
N PHE A 418 -10.86 42.69 4.05
CA PHE A 418 -11.92 43.41 4.76
C PHE A 418 -13.24 43.49 3.99
N GLY A 419 -13.43 42.65 2.97
CA GLY A 419 -14.63 42.62 2.14
C GLY A 419 -15.80 41.79 2.71
N PRO A 420 -16.90 41.68 1.95
CA PRO A 420 -18.02 40.78 2.26
C PRO A 420 -17.59 39.31 2.46
N CYS A 421 -18.05 38.70 3.54
CA CYS A 421 -17.64 37.34 3.93
C CYS A 421 -18.74 36.56 4.65
N ILE A 422 -18.50 35.26 4.87
CA ILE A 422 -19.37 34.41 5.68
C ILE A 422 -19.30 34.76 7.17
N GLY A 423 -18.17 35.25 7.64
CA GLY A 423 -17.85 35.34 9.06
C GLY A 423 -16.36 35.22 9.26
N TRP A 424 -15.90 35.53 10.47
CA TRP A 424 -14.48 35.56 10.80
C TRP A 424 -14.18 34.45 11.79
N LEU A 425 -13.06 33.79 11.63
CA LEU A 425 -12.47 32.92 12.65
C LEU A 425 -11.12 33.50 13.05
N GLU A 426 -10.89 33.60 14.36
CA GLU A 426 -9.72 34.29 14.90
C GLU A 426 -9.05 33.43 15.99
N PHE A 427 -7.72 33.32 15.93
CA PHE A 427 -6.90 32.90 17.06
C PHE A 427 -6.36 34.14 17.74
N TYR A 428 -6.76 34.41 18.98
CA TYR A 428 -6.33 35.59 19.73
C TYR A 428 -6.59 35.45 21.23
N GLN A 429 -5.67 35.92 22.07
CA GLN A 429 -5.79 35.86 23.54
C GLN A 429 -6.02 34.45 24.11
N ASP A 430 -5.28 33.46 23.60
CA ASP A 430 -5.32 32.05 24.04
C ASP A 430 -6.66 31.33 23.78
N VAL A 431 -7.55 31.89 22.96
CA VAL A 431 -8.85 31.30 22.61
C VAL A 431 -9.14 31.40 21.12
N VAL A 432 -10.03 30.52 20.65
CA VAL A 432 -10.65 30.67 19.33
C VAL A 432 -11.87 31.58 19.46
N LYS A 433 -11.96 32.57 18.58
CA LYS A 433 -13.09 33.51 18.49
C LYS A 433 -13.70 33.44 17.11
N TYR A 434 -14.97 33.80 17.01
CA TYR A 434 -15.63 33.92 15.71
C TYR A 434 -16.52 35.16 15.65
N GLN A 435 -16.78 35.64 14.43
CA GLN A 435 -17.69 36.72 14.18
C GLN A 435 -18.78 36.30 13.19
N ASP A 436 -20.04 36.46 13.59
CA ASP A 436 -21.23 36.23 12.76
C ASP A 436 -22.01 37.55 12.51
N ASP A 437 -23.27 37.45 12.11
CA ASP A 437 -24.17 38.59 11.90
C ASP A 437 -24.57 39.33 13.19
N LEU A 438 -24.30 38.76 14.37
CA LEU A 438 -24.61 39.33 15.68
C LEU A 438 -23.40 40.00 16.34
N GLY A 439 -22.18 39.65 15.93
CA GLY A 439 -20.93 40.25 16.43
C GLY A 439 -19.87 39.22 16.77
N TRP A 440 -18.89 39.62 17.58
CA TRP A 440 -17.78 38.76 18.03
C TRP A 440 -18.19 37.91 19.23
N HIS A 441 -17.77 36.65 19.22
CA HIS A 441 -18.01 35.67 20.27
C HIS A 441 -16.72 34.92 20.59
N ASP A 442 -16.48 34.70 21.89
CA ASP A 442 -15.42 33.80 22.34
C ASP A 442 -15.98 32.36 22.40
N THR A 443 -15.21 31.38 21.94
CA THR A 443 -15.57 29.96 22.12
C THR A 443 -15.05 29.44 23.47
N SER A 444 -15.42 28.20 23.82
CA SER A 444 -14.79 27.48 24.94
C SER A 444 -13.44 26.85 24.59
N LYS A 445 -13.01 26.89 23.32
CA LYS A 445 -11.75 26.29 22.88
C LYS A 445 -10.57 27.14 23.34
N THR A 446 -9.80 26.59 24.26
CA THR A 446 -8.48 27.13 24.62
C THR A 446 -7.45 26.61 23.63
N ILE A 447 -6.60 27.51 23.13
CA ILE A 447 -5.48 27.20 22.24
C ILE A 447 -4.15 27.51 22.94
N TYR A 448 -3.08 26.87 22.49
CA TYR A 448 -1.76 26.98 23.10
C TYR A 448 -0.70 27.25 22.04
N ASN A 449 0.33 28.00 22.44
CA ASN A 449 1.51 28.21 21.62
C ASN A 449 2.09 26.87 21.20
N ASN A 450 2.53 26.80 19.96
CA ASN A 450 3.27 25.69 19.38
C ASN A 450 2.52 24.36 19.29
N VAL A 451 1.19 24.43 19.21
CA VAL A 451 0.32 23.28 18.98
C VAL A 451 -0.36 23.47 17.63
N TRP A 452 -0.34 22.42 16.81
CA TRP A 452 -1.08 22.37 15.56
C TRP A 452 -2.55 22.14 15.84
N TYR A 453 -3.39 22.96 15.23
CA TYR A 453 -4.85 22.87 15.28
C TYR A 453 -5.37 22.61 13.88
N HIS A 454 -6.19 21.58 13.73
CA HIS A 454 -6.88 21.33 12.48
C HIS A 454 -8.17 22.13 12.44
N ILE A 455 -8.35 22.91 11.38
CA ILE A 455 -9.44 23.85 11.18
C ILE A 455 -10.25 23.38 9.99
N LYS A 456 -11.58 23.33 10.14
CA LYS A 456 -12.50 23.03 9.05
C LYS A 456 -13.64 24.01 9.03
N PHE A 457 -13.96 24.57 7.86
CA PHE A 457 -15.13 25.38 7.56
C PHE A 457 -16.10 24.59 6.69
N GLU A 458 -17.40 24.66 7.00
CA GLU A 458 -18.47 24.17 6.14
C GLU A 458 -19.45 25.32 5.87
N PHE A 459 -19.90 25.50 4.63
CA PHE A 459 -20.80 26.60 4.25
C PHE A 459 -21.86 26.21 3.22
N GLU A 460 -22.98 26.93 3.25
CA GLU A 460 -24.08 26.80 2.28
C GLU A 460 -24.67 28.19 1.95
N THR A 461 -24.55 28.63 0.70
CA THR A 461 -25.07 29.93 0.22
C THR A 461 -26.45 29.81 -0.45
N THR A 462 -26.89 28.58 -0.75
CA THR A 462 -28.14 28.27 -1.45
C THR A 462 -29.04 27.36 -0.61
N ALA A 463 -30.13 26.85 -1.18
CA ALA A 463 -31.04 25.91 -0.49
C ALA A 463 -30.59 24.44 -0.64
N GLY A 464 -29.30 24.20 -0.93
CA GLY A 464 -28.73 22.88 -1.23
C GLY A 464 -28.61 21.93 -0.03
N ASN A 465 -28.60 22.47 1.19
CA ASN A 465 -28.51 21.74 2.45
C ASN A 465 -27.21 20.92 2.58
N TYR A 466 -26.09 21.44 2.07
CA TYR A 466 -24.77 20.86 2.25
C TYR A 466 -24.42 20.71 3.75
N SER A 467 -23.95 19.53 4.16
CA SER A 467 -23.72 19.16 5.57
C SER A 467 -24.89 19.43 6.53
N GLY A 468 -26.13 19.54 6.02
CA GLY A 468 -27.30 19.87 6.83
C GLY A 468 -27.44 21.36 7.19
N LEU A 469 -26.61 22.23 6.61
CA LEU A 469 -26.65 23.67 6.81
C LEU A 469 -27.83 24.32 6.08
N ALA A 470 -28.43 25.31 6.71
CA ALA A 470 -29.44 26.15 6.06
C ALA A 470 -28.79 27.15 5.08
N GLN A 471 -29.59 27.72 4.19
CA GLN A 471 -29.12 28.77 3.30
C GLN A 471 -28.56 29.96 4.11
N GLY A 472 -27.36 30.41 3.74
CA GLY A 472 -26.68 31.55 4.34
C GLY A 472 -26.13 31.21 5.72
N THR A 473 -25.73 29.95 5.94
CA THR A 473 -25.14 29.51 7.20
C THR A 473 -23.80 28.81 6.99
N TRP A 474 -22.95 28.91 8.00
CA TRP A 474 -21.66 28.26 8.08
C TRP A 474 -21.44 27.67 9.47
N ARG A 475 -20.50 26.74 9.53
CA ARG A 475 -20.05 26.04 10.73
C ARG A 475 -18.54 25.91 10.66
N PHE A 476 -17.88 25.81 11.81
CA PHE A 476 -16.47 25.45 11.84
C PHE A 476 -16.15 24.39 12.87
N TYR A 477 -14.97 23.78 12.74
CA TYR A 477 -14.44 22.77 13.64
C TYR A 477 -13.00 23.10 14.01
N ILE A 478 -12.62 22.81 15.26
CA ILE A 478 -11.22 22.86 15.73
C ILE A 478 -10.88 21.53 16.38
N ASP A 479 -9.99 20.78 15.76
CA ASP A 479 -9.66 19.40 16.13
C ASP A 479 -10.91 18.48 16.22
N ASN A 480 -11.76 18.50 15.20
CA ASN A 480 -13.05 17.79 15.16
C ASN A 480 -14.08 18.22 16.22
N GLU A 481 -13.77 19.19 17.08
CA GLU A 481 -14.77 19.83 17.95
C GLU A 481 -15.63 20.79 17.11
N GLU A 482 -16.93 20.51 17.03
CA GLU A 482 -17.90 21.27 16.23
C GLU A 482 -18.35 22.56 16.92
N PHE A 483 -18.39 23.66 16.18
CA PHE A 483 -18.92 24.95 16.62
C PHE A 483 -20.05 25.40 15.69
N GLY A 484 -21.29 25.13 16.14
CA GLY A 484 -22.54 25.83 15.77
C GLY A 484 -22.94 25.93 14.29
N ASP A 485 -24.17 26.40 14.07
CA ASP A 485 -24.64 26.84 12.75
C ASP A 485 -24.88 28.35 12.84
N PHE A 486 -23.98 29.12 12.25
CA PHE A 486 -23.98 30.58 12.31
C PHE A 486 -24.48 31.17 11.01
N ASN A 487 -25.21 32.28 11.07
CA ASN A 487 -25.59 33.00 9.85
C ASN A 487 -24.37 33.69 9.25
N PHE A 488 -24.40 33.90 7.94
CA PHE A 488 -23.39 34.73 7.29
C PHE A 488 -23.41 36.16 7.80
N MET A 489 -22.24 36.72 8.09
CA MET A 489 -22.08 38.13 8.44
C MET A 489 -22.57 39.05 7.32
N ASN A 490 -22.33 38.67 6.07
CA ASN A 490 -22.80 39.41 4.90
C ASN A 490 -23.69 38.53 4.03
N ASN A 491 -24.69 39.15 3.41
CA ASN A 491 -25.57 38.45 2.49
C ASN A 491 -24.86 38.25 1.13
N ILE A 492 -24.06 37.19 1.07
CA ILE A 492 -23.34 36.74 -0.13
C ILE A 492 -23.95 35.44 -0.66
N ASN A 493 -23.87 35.23 -1.97
CA ASN A 493 -24.50 34.11 -2.68
C ASN A 493 -23.48 33.14 -3.31
N ASN A 494 -22.20 33.37 -3.06
CA ASN A 494 -21.10 32.56 -3.54
C ASN A 494 -19.85 32.79 -2.68
N ILE A 495 -18.92 31.86 -2.75
CA ILE A 495 -17.57 31.92 -2.19
C ILE A 495 -16.58 31.61 -3.30
N SER A 496 -15.49 32.35 -3.38
CA SER A 496 -14.42 32.09 -4.37
C SER A 496 -13.02 32.36 -3.83
N GLN A 497 -12.89 32.79 -2.57
CA GLN A 497 -11.62 33.18 -2.00
C GLN A 497 -11.53 32.76 -0.52
N ILE A 498 -10.33 32.37 -0.09
CA ILE A 498 -9.93 32.27 1.31
C ILE A 498 -8.81 33.26 1.58
N TYR A 499 -8.90 33.99 2.69
CA TYR A 499 -7.83 34.82 3.21
C TYR A 499 -7.41 34.33 4.59
N VAL A 500 -6.10 34.29 4.80
CA VAL A 500 -5.46 34.07 6.09
C VAL A 500 -4.45 35.20 6.32
N PHE A 501 -4.56 35.93 7.43
CA PHE A 501 -3.72 37.11 7.64
C PHE A 501 -3.50 37.42 9.11
N THR A 502 -2.33 37.97 9.39
CA THR A 502 -1.99 38.53 10.70
C THR A 502 -2.70 39.87 10.89
N ARG A 503 -2.87 40.35 12.12
CA ARG A 503 -3.52 41.65 12.35
C ARG A 503 -3.20 42.22 13.72
N GLY A 504 -3.43 43.52 13.85
CA GLY A 504 -3.62 44.18 15.13
C GLY A 504 -2.41 44.97 15.59
N ALA A 505 -2.38 45.25 16.89
CA ALA A 505 -1.27 45.94 17.55
C ALA A 505 -0.06 45.03 17.89
N PRO A 506 -0.21 43.70 18.06
CA PRO A 506 0.94 42.81 18.22
C PRO A 506 1.88 42.83 17.02
N TYR A 507 3.11 42.40 17.25
CA TYR A 507 4.15 42.28 16.24
C TYR A 507 5.25 41.37 16.77
N ASN A 508 6.05 40.84 15.86
CA ASN A 508 7.11 39.86 16.09
C ASN A 508 6.58 38.48 16.56
N TYR A 509 5.63 37.94 15.81
CA TYR A 509 5.05 36.61 16.00
C TYR A 509 4.96 35.86 14.66
N ARG A 510 4.76 34.55 14.72
CA ARG A 510 4.68 33.67 13.54
C ARG A 510 3.49 32.76 13.61
N TYR A 511 2.86 32.59 12.46
CA TYR A 511 1.92 31.51 12.20
C TYR A 511 2.49 30.55 11.17
N TYR A 512 2.07 29.30 11.28
CA TYR A 512 2.40 28.23 10.36
C TYR A 512 1.10 27.63 9.85
N LEU A 513 1.03 27.40 8.55
CA LEU A 513 -0.13 26.85 7.87
C LEU A 513 0.28 25.65 7.04
N ASP A 514 -0.60 24.66 6.92
CA ASP A 514 -0.30 23.43 6.19
C ASP A 514 -1.58 22.76 5.66
N ALA A 515 -1.43 21.99 4.59
CA ALA A 515 -2.41 21.05 4.04
C ALA A 515 -3.83 21.63 3.82
N PHE A 516 -3.95 22.65 2.97
CA PHE A 516 -5.25 23.20 2.59
C PHE A 516 -5.99 22.23 1.66
N GLY A 517 -7.15 21.76 2.09
CA GLY A 517 -8.05 20.88 1.35
C GLY A 517 -9.38 21.54 1.02
N TYR A 518 -9.85 21.34 -0.22
CA TYR A 518 -11.13 21.86 -0.71
C TYR A 518 -12.05 20.74 -1.16
N SER A 519 -13.31 20.72 -0.72
CA SER A 519 -14.25 19.65 -1.09
C SER A 519 -14.69 19.62 -2.55
N TRP A 520 -14.32 20.63 -3.33
CA TRP A 520 -14.61 20.74 -4.76
C TRP A 520 -13.40 20.45 -5.65
N ASP A 521 -12.27 20.13 -5.03
CA ASP A 521 -11.15 19.51 -5.72
C ASP A 521 -11.47 18.02 -5.91
N GLY A 522 -11.38 17.55 -7.15
CA GLY A 522 -11.71 16.17 -7.50
C GLY A 522 -10.71 15.15 -6.96
N ASP A 523 -9.49 15.60 -6.68
CA ASP A 523 -8.39 14.76 -6.22
C ASP A 523 -8.26 14.74 -4.68
N TYR A 524 -9.05 15.55 -3.97
CA TYR A 524 -9.02 15.66 -2.50
C TYR A 524 -10.28 15.07 -1.85
N ILE A 525 -10.10 14.16 -0.89
CA ILE A 525 -11.20 13.66 -0.06
C ILE A 525 -11.21 14.43 1.26
N THR A 526 -12.36 15.00 1.62
CA THR A 526 -12.52 15.70 2.89
C THR A 526 -12.17 14.80 4.08
N GLY A 527 -11.25 15.26 4.92
CA GLY A 527 -10.68 14.56 6.07
C GLY A 527 -9.29 13.97 5.82
N ASP A 528 -8.80 13.92 4.57
CA ASP A 528 -7.49 13.33 4.27
C ASP A 528 -6.35 14.07 4.95
N ASN A 529 -6.46 15.39 5.05
CA ASN A 529 -5.45 16.22 5.72
C ASN A 529 -5.40 16.00 7.25
N TRP A 530 -6.30 15.21 7.85
CA TRP A 530 -6.28 14.93 9.29
C TRP A 530 -5.21 13.91 9.69
N GLN A 531 -4.82 13.01 8.78
CA GLN A 531 -3.83 11.97 9.04
C GLN A 531 -2.50 12.31 8.38
N ASP A 532 -1.42 12.23 9.15
CA ASP A 532 -0.06 12.16 8.59
C ASP A 532 0.02 10.87 7.75
N LEU A 533 0.37 11.01 6.46
CA LEU A 533 0.51 9.89 5.53
C LEU A 533 1.49 8.82 6.05
N ALA A 534 2.38 9.19 6.98
CA ALA A 534 3.40 8.33 7.56
C ALA A 534 2.96 7.52 8.81
N HIS A 535 1.81 7.78 9.45
CA HIS A 535 1.51 7.14 10.75
C HIS A 535 0.52 5.97 10.68
N SER A 536 1.04 4.78 10.43
CA SER A 536 0.65 3.56 11.16
C SER A 536 1.91 3.01 11.81
N PRO A 537 1.98 2.81 13.14
CA PRO A 537 3.23 2.42 13.79
C PRO A 537 3.54 0.96 13.46
N ILE A 538 4.28 0.74 12.38
CA ILE A 538 4.97 -0.53 12.16
C ILE A 538 6.21 -0.50 13.03
N LYS A 539 6.12 -1.20 14.14
CA LYS A 539 7.27 -1.53 14.98
C LYS A 539 8.22 -2.44 14.19
N THR A 540 9.25 -1.87 13.59
CA THR A 540 10.44 -2.62 13.21
C THR A 540 11.25 -2.84 14.49
N TYR A 541 11.55 -4.10 14.77
CA TYR A 541 12.35 -4.44 15.92
C TYR A 541 13.59 -5.22 15.51
N ASP A 542 14.72 -4.64 15.89
CA ASP A 542 16.06 -5.19 15.83
C ASP A 542 16.36 -5.86 17.18
N TYR A 543 16.87 -7.09 17.23
CA TYR A 543 17.04 -7.79 18.52
C TYR A 543 18.36 -8.59 18.62
N THR A 544 19.23 -8.31 19.61
CA THR A 544 20.33 -9.21 20.14
C THR A 544 20.42 -9.19 21.72
N GLN A 545 20.48 -10.36 22.43
CA GLN A 545 20.52 -10.65 23.93
C GLN A 545 19.30 -10.99 24.86
N ILE A 546 19.10 -12.28 25.23
CA ILE A 546 17.94 -12.80 26.03
C ILE A 546 17.81 -12.07 27.37
N GLN A 547 16.69 -11.36 27.59
CA GLN A 547 16.37 -10.69 28.85
C GLN A 547 15.09 -11.26 29.47
N LEU A 548 15.14 -11.50 30.79
CA LEU A 548 13.99 -11.92 31.60
C LEU A 548 13.04 -10.73 31.78
N LEU A 549 11.84 -10.77 31.18
CA LEU A 549 10.89 -9.66 31.21
C LEU A 549 9.99 -9.65 32.47
N THR A 550 9.79 -10.79 33.11
CA THR A 550 9.06 -10.92 34.38
C THR A 550 9.36 -12.26 35.05
N ASP A 551 9.39 -12.29 36.39
CA ASP A 551 9.48 -13.51 37.21
C ASP A 551 8.10 -14.06 37.63
N LEU A 552 7.00 -13.45 37.15
CA LEU A 552 5.63 -13.86 37.44
C LEU A 552 5.23 -15.12 36.66
N VAL A 553 4.80 -16.15 37.39
CA VAL A 553 4.15 -17.34 36.82
C VAL A 553 2.63 -17.16 36.85
N PHE A 554 2.00 -17.02 35.68
CA PHE A 554 0.54 -17.19 35.57
C PHE A 554 0.22 -18.69 35.47
N GLY A 555 -0.57 -19.19 36.43
CA GLY A 555 -1.04 -20.59 36.47
C GLY A 555 -0.75 -21.30 37.78
N ASP A 556 0.41 -21.08 38.41
CA ASP A 556 0.75 -21.75 39.68
C ASP A 556 0.44 -20.92 40.93
N VAL A 557 0.36 -19.58 40.81
CA VAL A 557 0.18 -18.68 41.97
C VAL A 557 -1.25 -18.71 42.54
N LEU A 558 -2.23 -19.25 41.81
CA LEU A 558 -3.63 -19.27 42.25
C LEU A 558 -4.19 -20.70 42.23
N LYS A 559 -3.56 -21.62 42.97
CA LYS A 559 -4.21 -22.90 43.30
C LYS A 559 -5.40 -22.64 44.21
N TYR A 560 -6.59 -22.57 43.61
CA TYR A 560 -7.85 -22.50 44.31
C TYR A 560 -8.06 -23.77 45.14
N ASN A 561 -7.91 -23.65 46.46
CA ASN A 561 -8.26 -24.72 47.38
C ASN A 561 -9.75 -24.63 47.72
N SER A 562 -10.55 -25.50 47.11
CA SER A 562 -12.01 -25.57 47.28
C SER A 562 -12.46 -25.95 48.69
N THR A 563 -11.52 -26.37 49.55
CA THR A 563 -11.80 -26.72 50.95
C THR A 563 -11.36 -25.65 51.95
N ALA A 564 -10.61 -24.64 51.51
CA ALA A 564 -10.18 -23.53 52.36
C ALA A 564 -11.28 -22.46 52.46
N PHE A 565 -11.47 -21.90 53.66
CA PHE A 565 -12.51 -20.89 53.90
C PHE A 565 -12.17 -19.53 53.24
N GLN A 566 -10.89 -19.27 52.97
CA GLN A 566 -10.36 -18.19 52.13
C GLN A 566 -9.08 -18.69 51.43
N ASN A 567 -8.89 -18.29 50.17
CA ASN A 567 -7.64 -18.51 49.42
C ASN A 567 -6.87 -17.18 49.38
N GLU A 568 -6.11 -16.88 50.44
CA GLU A 568 -5.15 -15.77 50.42
C GLU A 568 -3.80 -16.30 49.90
N GLN A 569 -3.35 -15.81 48.75
CA GLN A 569 -1.98 -15.99 48.29
C GLN A 569 -1.37 -14.63 47.95
N ASP A 570 -0.21 -14.33 48.55
CA ASP A 570 0.57 -13.14 48.23
C ASP A 570 1.16 -13.27 46.82
N ILE A 571 0.89 -12.29 45.94
CA ILE A 571 1.67 -12.13 44.72
C ILE A 571 3.11 -11.83 45.15
N LYS A 572 4.01 -12.79 44.99
CA LYS A 572 5.44 -12.61 45.26
C LYS A 572 6.19 -12.49 43.94
N GLY A 573 6.80 -11.33 43.73
CA GLY A 573 7.57 -10.95 42.54
C GLY A 573 7.77 -9.44 42.54
N THR A 574 8.84 -8.95 41.90
CA THR A 574 9.05 -7.49 41.77
C THR A 574 8.65 -7.06 40.37
N ILE A 575 7.48 -6.43 40.24
CA ILE A 575 7.04 -5.84 38.98
C ILE A 575 7.90 -4.60 38.73
N THR A 576 8.73 -4.65 37.69
CA THR A 576 9.59 -3.52 37.29
C THR A 576 8.99 -2.86 36.07
N ASN A 577 8.73 -1.55 36.15
CA ASN A 577 8.21 -0.77 35.03
C ASN A 577 9.34 -0.48 34.04
N PHE A 578 9.25 -1.04 32.83
CA PHE A 578 10.19 -0.81 31.74
C PHE A 578 9.63 0.10 30.64
N PHE A 579 8.44 0.69 30.83
CA PHE A 579 7.79 1.62 29.88
C PHE A 579 8.06 3.10 30.23
N ASP A 580 9.28 3.40 30.71
CA ASP A 580 9.72 4.72 31.17
C ASP A 580 8.63 5.52 31.92
N SER A 581 8.25 6.72 31.45
CA SER A 581 7.53 7.74 32.23
C SER A 581 6.05 7.45 32.50
N VAL A 582 5.48 6.34 32.02
CA VAL A 582 4.07 6.03 32.26
C VAL A 582 3.88 5.52 33.69
N ASN A 583 3.13 6.27 34.49
CA ASN A 583 2.78 5.84 35.84
C ASN A 583 1.81 4.66 35.74
N MET A 584 2.17 3.56 36.38
CA MET A 584 1.38 2.34 36.47
C MET A 584 -0.06 2.57 36.93
N TRP A 585 -0.32 3.60 37.73
CA TRP A 585 -1.67 3.96 38.17
C TRP A 585 -2.51 4.65 37.10
N ASP A 586 -1.89 5.24 36.08
CA ASP A 586 -2.61 5.85 34.96
C ASP A 586 -3.22 4.76 34.08
N VAL A 587 -2.48 3.67 33.85
CA VAL A 587 -2.97 2.46 33.14
C VAL A 587 -4.13 1.82 33.89
N VAL A 588 -4.04 1.71 35.22
CA VAL A 588 -5.10 1.16 36.07
C VAL A 588 -6.32 2.10 36.12
N SER A 589 -6.12 3.42 36.07
CA SER A 589 -7.18 4.42 36.18
C SER A 589 -8.08 4.52 34.95
N GLN A 590 -7.60 4.13 33.76
CA GLN A 590 -8.39 4.12 32.53
C GLN A 590 -9.61 3.17 32.60
N TYR A 591 -9.63 2.26 33.58
CA TYR A 591 -10.67 1.25 33.73
C TYR A 591 -11.63 1.51 34.90
N TYR A 592 -11.53 2.65 35.59
CA TYR A 592 -12.43 3.07 36.68
C TYR A 592 -13.14 4.38 36.35
N ASN A 593 -14.47 4.47 36.55
CA ASN A 593 -15.15 5.76 36.58
C ASN A 593 -15.37 6.22 38.05
N PRO A 594 -14.52 7.11 38.57
CA PRO A 594 -14.59 7.54 39.97
C PRO A 594 -15.74 8.51 40.27
N LEU A 595 -16.33 9.18 39.26
CA LEU A 595 -17.43 10.13 39.45
C LEU A 595 -18.78 9.42 39.62
N GLU A 596 -18.97 8.32 38.91
CA GLU A 596 -20.21 7.54 38.95
C GLU A 596 -20.18 6.42 40.01
N LYS A 597 -19.00 6.14 40.59
CA LYS A 597 -18.75 5.03 41.53
C LYS A 597 -19.18 3.67 40.97
N VAL A 598 -19.03 3.50 39.66
CA VAL A 598 -19.24 2.23 38.96
C VAL A 598 -17.98 1.88 38.19
N TRP A 599 -17.49 0.65 38.40
CA TRP A 599 -16.59 -0.01 37.46
C TRP A 599 -17.44 -0.55 36.31
N ILE A 600 -17.11 -0.23 35.05
CA ILE A 600 -17.81 -0.79 33.88
C ILE A 600 -17.40 -2.29 33.77
N PRO A 601 -18.33 -3.24 33.52
CA PRO A 601 -18.23 -4.59 34.06
C PRO A 601 -17.18 -5.48 33.38
N MET A 602 -16.19 -6.02 34.11
CA MET A 602 -15.48 -7.26 33.73
C MET A 602 -16.43 -8.42 34.02
N ALA A 603 -17.33 -8.69 33.07
CA ALA A 603 -18.74 -8.81 33.38
C ALA A 603 -19.12 -9.79 34.52
N THR A 604 -19.37 -9.17 35.69
CA THR A 604 -20.21 -9.62 36.81
C THR A 604 -19.56 -10.41 37.96
N ASP A 605 -18.51 -9.81 38.52
CA ASP A 605 -18.30 -9.62 39.97
C ASP A 605 -17.72 -10.76 40.82
N SER A 606 -16.48 -10.57 41.28
CA SER A 606 -16.15 -10.87 42.67
C SER A 606 -15.06 -9.95 43.22
N ALA A 607 -15.44 -8.73 43.62
CA ALA A 607 -14.63 -7.93 44.54
C ALA A 607 -15.32 -7.81 45.91
N THR A 608 -14.73 -8.39 46.97
CA THR A 608 -15.21 -8.17 48.35
C THR A 608 -14.34 -7.11 49.01
N ILE A 609 -14.97 -6.01 49.45
CA ILE A 609 -14.30 -4.95 50.21
C ILE A 609 -14.26 -5.34 51.69
N LEU A 610 -13.06 -5.40 52.28
CA LEU A 610 -12.89 -5.64 53.71
C LEU A 610 -12.92 -4.30 54.48
N SER A 611 -13.43 -4.33 55.71
CA SER A 611 -13.81 -3.16 56.52
C SER A 611 -12.68 -2.21 56.93
N ASN A 612 -11.43 -2.55 56.63
CA ASN A 612 -10.24 -1.74 56.87
C ASN A 612 -9.82 -0.87 55.67
N GLY A 613 -10.55 -0.92 54.55
CA GLY A 613 -10.28 -0.10 53.37
C GLY A 613 -9.38 -0.74 52.31
N SER A 614 -8.99 -2.00 52.49
CA SER A 614 -8.34 -2.80 51.43
C SER A 614 -9.37 -3.57 50.59
N TYR A 615 -9.10 -3.71 49.29
CA TYR A 615 -9.92 -4.45 48.34
C TYR A 615 -9.20 -5.74 47.88
N SER A 616 -9.97 -6.79 47.59
CA SER A 616 -9.53 -8.04 46.98
C SER A 616 -10.36 -8.27 45.72
N ILE A 617 -9.71 -8.50 44.59
CA ILE A 617 -10.34 -8.85 43.31
C ILE A 617 -10.09 -10.34 43.06
N THR A 618 -11.14 -11.11 42.85
CA THR A 618 -11.06 -12.52 42.47
C THR A 618 -11.51 -12.67 41.02
N TRP A 619 -10.66 -13.23 40.16
CA TRP A 619 -10.94 -13.46 38.74
C TRP A 619 -10.92 -14.95 38.43
N ASP A 620 -12.03 -15.49 37.92
CA ASP A 620 -12.17 -16.89 37.50
C ASP A 620 -11.86 -17.02 36.00
N ILE A 621 -10.56 -17.08 35.68
CA ILE A 621 -10.04 -17.20 34.31
C ILE A 621 -10.61 -18.40 33.56
N ASP A 622 -10.99 -19.47 34.25
CA ASP A 622 -11.48 -20.69 33.61
C ASP A 622 -12.85 -20.50 32.94
N LYS A 623 -13.58 -19.43 33.31
CA LYS A 623 -14.88 -19.08 32.75
C LYS A 623 -14.82 -17.93 31.74
N ASP A 624 -13.66 -17.33 31.56
CA ASP A 624 -13.46 -16.26 30.58
C ASP A 624 -12.96 -16.85 29.25
N SER A 625 -13.91 -17.40 28.48
CA SER A 625 -13.62 -18.03 27.19
C SER A 625 -13.11 -17.03 26.15
N ALA A 626 -13.40 -15.74 26.30
CA ALA A 626 -12.91 -14.69 25.42
C ALA A 626 -11.43 -14.39 25.70
N PHE A 627 -11.03 -14.33 26.98
CA PHE A 627 -9.62 -14.23 27.37
C PHE A 627 -8.82 -15.50 27.03
N LYS A 628 -9.41 -16.70 27.21
CA LYS A 628 -8.79 -17.94 26.69
C LYS A 628 -8.70 -17.99 25.18
N ALA A 629 -9.65 -17.38 24.45
CA ALA A 629 -9.59 -17.27 22.99
C ALA A 629 -8.48 -16.30 22.58
N SER A 630 -8.37 -15.14 23.23
CA SER A 630 -7.29 -14.17 22.98
C SER A 630 -5.91 -14.74 23.34
N MET A 631 -5.85 -15.77 24.20
CA MET A 631 -4.62 -16.51 24.48
C MET A 631 -4.10 -17.33 23.29
N TYR A 632 -4.98 -17.78 22.39
CA TYR A 632 -4.59 -18.42 21.13
C TYR A 632 -4.10 -17.41 20.08
N ASP A 633 -4.44 -16.12 20.25
CA ASP A 633 -4.02 -15.01 19.39
C ASP A 633 -2.69 -14.36 19.84
N PHE A 634 -2.13 -14.74 20.99
CA PHE A 634 -0.81 -14.28 21.42
C PHE A 634 0.30 -14.96 20.63
N SER A 635 0.87 -14.23 19.67
CA SER A 635 2.08 -14.62 18.94
C SER A 635 3.36 -14.45 19.78
N TYR A 636 4.49 -14.94 19.26
CA TYR A 636 5.82 -15.17 19.85
C TYR A 636 6.43 -14.08 20.79
N GLY A 637 5.84 -12.90 20.91
CA GLY A 637 6.35 -11.76 21.68
C GLY A 637 6.17 -11.81 23.21
N TYR A 638 5.46 -12.80 23.77
CA TYR A 638 5.12 -12.85 25.21
C TYR A 638 5.48 -14.17 25.92
N LEU A 639 6.59 -14.81 25.52
CA LEU A 639 7.23 -15.78 26.40
C LEU A 639 7.79 -15.06 27.65
N PRO A 640 7.72 -15.62 28.87
CA PRO A 640 8.36 -15.07 30.08
C PRO A 640 9.90 -15.07 29.99
N MET A 641 10.44 -15.58 28.89
CA MET A 641 11.81 -15.47 28.45
C MET A 641 11.81 -14.92 27.02
N GLN A 642 12.34 -13.72 26.80
CA GLN A 642 12.48 -13.16 25.45
C GLN A 642 13.77 -13.71 24.83
N ALA A 643 13.69 -14.43 23.71
CA ALA A 643 14.87 -14.77 22.92
C ALA A 643 15.37 -13.53 22.18
N VAL A 644 16.67 -13.33 22.08
CA VAL A 644 17.19 -12.12 21.47
C VAL A 644 18.51 -12.46 20.77
N ALA A 645 18.63 -12.04 19.52
CA ALA A 645 19.32 -12.79 18.48
C ALA A 645 20.84 -13.01 18.63
N ILE A 646 21.27 -14.04 17.90
CA ILE A 646 22.40 -13.97 16.97
C ILE A 646 21.85 -14.40 15.61
N GLN A 647 22.43 -13.85 14.54
CA GLN A 647 22.07 -13.92 13.11
C GLN A 647 21.90 -15.33 12.49
N ASN A 648 21.12 -16.23 13.08
CA ASN A 648 20.75 -17.49 12.47
C ASN A 648 19.28 -17.79 12.71
N SER A 649 18.61 -18.14 11.62
CA SER A 649 17.16 -18.29 11.43
C SER A 649 16.55 -19.56 12.05
N ASP A 650 17.12 -20.12 13.12
CA ASP A 650 16.75 -21.46 13.61
C ASP A 650 16.55 -21.52 15.14
N LEU A 651 15.61 -20.71 15.65
CA LEU A 651 15.11 -20.81 17.03
C LEU A 651 13.57 -20.89 17.04
N TRP A 652 13.01 -21.92 17.67
CA TRP A 652 11.56 -22.10 17.84
C TRP A 652 11.22 -22.25 19.32
N GLY A 653 10.19 -21.55 19.80
CA GLY A 653 9.77 -21.58 21.20
C GLY A 653 8.26 -21.75 21.35
N SER A 654 7.84 -22.54 22.32
CA SER A 654 6.42 -22.75 22.65
C SER A 654 6.24 -23.19 24.10
N TRP A 655 5.01 -23.53 24.48
CA TRP A 655 4.66 -24.15 25.75
C TRP A 655 4.09 -25.54 25.51
N ALA A 656 4.41 -26.50 26.37
CA ALA A 656 3.79 -27.82 26.36
C ALA A 656 3.76 -28.47 27.74
N MET A 657 2.85 -29.42 27.94
CA MET A 657 2.81 -30.28 29.12
C MET A 657 3.51 -31.60 28.78
N PHE A 658 4.55 -31.95 29.53
CA PHE A 658 5.41 -33.12 29.22
C PHE A 658 5.18 -34.31 30.15
N ASP A 659 4.32 -34.15 31.16
CA ASP A 659 4.04 -35.17 32.15
C ASP A 659 2.61 -35.03 32.70
N SER A 660 2.20 -35.96 33.55
CA SER A 660 0.85 -35.97 34.13
C SER A 660 0.63 -34.92 35.22
N SER A 661 1.55 -33.98 35.44
CA SER A 661 1.38 -32.89 36.41
C SER A 661 0.36 -31.85 35.94
N SER A 662 0.05 -31.82 34.65
CA SER A 662 -0.74 -30.77 34.00
C SER A 662 -0.11 -29.37 34.10
N GLU A 663 1.19 -29.29 34.36
CA GLU A 663 1.94 -28.04 34.39
C GLU A 663 2.51 -27.73 32.99
N TRP A 664 2.22 -26.53 32.50
CA TRP A 664 2.79 -26.04 31.24
C TRP A 664 4.23 -25.63 31.44
N LYS A 665 5.11 -26.16 30.61
CA LYS A 665 6.55 -25.93 30.65
C LYS A 665 7.00 -25.27 29.33
N PRO A 666 7.87 -24.25 29.37
CA PRO A 666 8.45 -23.69 28.16
C PRO A 666 9.33 -24.73 27.46
N ILE A 667 9.22 -24.81 26.14
CA ILE A 667 10.10 -25.58 25.27
C ILE A 667 10.79 -24.65 24.28
N ILE A 668 12.10 -24.82 24.14
CA ILE A 668 12.94 -24.08 23.22
C ILE A 668 13.70 -25.09 22.37
N ILE A 669 13.61 -24.93 21.05
CA ILE A 669 14.40 -25.66 20.06
C ILE A 669 15.41 -24.68 19.49
N SER A 670 16.69 -25.00 19.59
CA SER A 670 17.79 -24.16 19.13
C SER A 670 18.76 -24.92 18.25
N ASP A 671 19.15 -24.37 17.10
CA ASP A 671 20.29 -24.88 16.35
C ASP A 671 21.61 -24.33 16.92
N THR A 672 22.42 -25.23 17.47
CA THR A 672 23.77 -24.93 17.94
C THR A 672 24.79 -25.84 17.25
N GLY A 673 25.60 -25.25 16.37
CA GLY A 673 26.70 -25.98 15.71
C GLY A 673 26.22 -27.11 14.79
N SER A 674 25.18 -26.87 14.00
CA SER A 674 24.55 -27.83 13.09
C SER A 674 23.83 -28.99 13.80
N ASN A 675 23.46 -28.80 15.07
CA ASN A 675 22.64 -29.72 15.84
C ASN A 675 21.52 -28.93 16.51
N LEU A 676 20.30 -29.46 16.39
CA LEU A 676 19.17 -29.03 17.17
C LEU A 676 19.30 -29.57 18.60
N ASP A 677 19.14 -28.66 19.53
CA ASP A 677 18.96 -28.95 20.94
C ASP A 677 17.53 -28.59 21.35
N ILE A 678 16.91 -29.42 22.18
CA ILE A 678 15.55 -29.22 22.69
C ILE A 678 15.65 -29.08 24.21
N SER A 679 15.48 -27.86 24.68
CA SER A 679 15.53 -27.50 26.08
C SER A 679 14.12 -27.26 26.62
N ILE A 680 13.76 -27.99 27.67
CA ILE A 680 12.51 -27.82 28.42
C ILE A 680 12.84 -27.19 29.76
N TYR A 681 12.12 -26.14 30.13
CA TYR A 681 12.33 -25.42 31.38
C TYR A 681 11.25 -25.78 32.40
N ARG A 682 11.62 -25.80 33.67
CA ARG A 682 10.67 -25.90 34.79
C ARG A 682 10.87 -24.73 35.73
N PHE A 683 9.80 -24.32 36.38
CA PHE A 683 9.91 -23.29 37.39
C PHE A 683 10.43 -23.87 38.71
N ASN A 684 11.39 -23.20 39.32
CA ASN A 684 11.90 -23.50 40.65
C ASN A 684 11.63 -22.30 41.57
N GLU A 685 10.93 -22.54 42.67
CA GLU A 685 10.50 -21.50 43.61
C GLU A 685 11.63 -20.61 44.16
N GLY A 686 12.88 -21.08 44.18
CA GLY A 686 14.03 -20.32 44.67
C GLY A 686 14.93 -19.72 43.58
N LEU A 687 14.82 -20.18 42.33
CA LEU A 687 15.75 -19.85 41.24
C LEU A 687 15.05 -19.33 39.98
N GLY A 688 13.71 -19.30 39.95
CA GLY A 688 12.94 -18.97 38.76
C GLY A 688 12.93 -20.12 37.75
N TRP A 689 12.78 -19.80 36.46
CA TRP A 689 12.85 -20.78 35.38
C TRP A 689 14.26 -21.38 35.27
N VAL A 690 14.35 -22.69 35.43
CA VAL A 690 15.60 -23.47 35.32
C VAL A 690 15.43 -24.60 34.32
N LEU A 691 16.51 -25.00 33.66
CA LEU A 691 16.48 -26.14 32.72
C LEU A 691 15.99 -27.41 33.44
N ASP A 692 14.95 -28.05 32.91
CA ASP A 692 14.49 -29.35 33.36
C ASP A 692 15.39 -30.44 32.78
N SER A 693 16.52 -30.65 33.46
CA SER A 693 17.52 -31.68 33.08
C SER A 693 16.98 -33.12 32.98
N SER A 694 15.77 -33.39 33.49
CA SER A 694 15.15 -34.70 33.37
C SER A 694 14.42 -34.91 32.04
N LEU A 695 14.01 -33.81 31.39
CA LEU A 695 13.31 -33.78 30.11
C LEU A 695 14.21 -33.29 28.97
N SER A 696 15.20 -32.44 29.27
CA SER A 696 16.17 -31.87 28.34
C SER A 696 17.38 -32.80 28.16
N ILE A 697 17.11 -34.05 27.75
CA ILE A 697 18.19 -35.03 27.52
C ILE A 697 18.74 -34.79 26.11
N GLU A 698 20.01 -34.37 26.02
CA GLU A 698 20.68 -34.14 24.74
C GLU A 698 20.63 -35.40 23.86
N SER A 699 19.90 -35.29 22.75
CA SER A 699 20.02 -36.18 21.61
C SER A 699 20.48 -35.31 20.46
N THR A 700 21.66 -35.59 19.88
CA THR A 700 22.18 -34.81 18.76
C THR A 700 21.29 -35.04 17.54
N ILE A 701 20.43 -34.06 17.25
CA ILE A 701 19.59 -34.06 16.07
C ILE A 701 20.25 -33.12 15.07
N SER A 702 20.87 -33.62 14.00
CA SER A 702 21.51 -32.75 13.01
C SER A 702 20.50 -31.78 12.40
N SER A 703 20.80 -30.48 12.36
CA SER A 703 19.92 -29.50 11.73
C SER A 703 19.92 -29.65 10.20
N ILE A 704 18.81 -29.25 9.57
CA ILE A 704 18.68 -29.20 8.10
C ILE A 704 18.21 -27.80 7.69
N SER A 705 18.64 -27.32 6.52
CA SER A 705 18.27 -25.98 6.04
C SER A 705 16.77 -25.86 5.78
N ASN A 706 16.19 -24.70 6.08
CA ASN A 706 14.77 -24.40 5.85
C ASN A 706 13.81 -25.38 6.56
N GLN A 707 14.16 -25.82 7.77
CA GLN A 707 13.31 -26.67 8.58
C GLN A 707 12.14 -25.89 9.20
N VAL A 708 11.00 -26.55 9.30
CA VAL A 708 9.80 -26.06 9.99
C VAL A 708 9.40 -27.11 11.03
N PHE A 709 8.98 -26.64 12.20
CA PHE A 709 8.46 -27.51 13.24
C PHE A 709 6.94 -27.35 13.30
N LYS A 710 6.22 -28.48 13.25
CA LYS A 710 4.76 -28.50 13.49
C LYS A 710 4.43 -29.45 14.62
N LEU A 711 3.38 -29.10 15.37
CA LEU A 711 2.78 -29.99 16.35
C LEU A 711 1.69 -30.80 15.67
N TRP A 712 1.80 -32.12 15.70
CA TRP A 712 0.82 -33.06 15.15
C TRP A 712 0.52 -34.14 16.17
N ASP A 713 -0.75 -34.53 16.29
CA ASP A 713 -1.16 -35.72 17.03
C ASP A 713 -1.21 -36.90 16.04
N LEU A 714 -0.06 -37.56 15.84
CA LEU A 714 0.11 -38.58 14.80
C LEU A 714 -0.76 -39.81 15.04
N ASN A 715 -1.07 -40.11 16.29
CA ASN A 715 -1.71 -41.36 16.69
C ASN A 715 -3.14 -41.15 17.24
N LYS A 716 -3.59 -39.89 17.37
CA LYS A 716 -4.89 -39.46 17.88
C LYS A 716 -5.11 -39.75 19.37
N ASP A 717 -4.06 -39.70 20.18
CA ASP A 717 -4.13 -39.88 21.64
C ASP A 717 -4.22 -38.55 22.41
N ASN A 718 -4.31 -37.42 21.71
CA ASN A 718 -4.23 -36.04 22.22
C ASN A 718 -2.86 -35.67 22.83
N ILE A 719 -1.81 -36.41 22.53
CA ILE A 719 -0.43 -36.05 22.81
C ILE A 719 0.20 -35.62 21.48
N TYR A 720 0.51 -34.33 21.38
CA TYR A 720 1.09 -33.78 20.16
C TYR A 720 2.59 -34.07 20.10
N GLU A 721 3.04 -34.71 19.04
CA GLU A 721 4.44 -34.85 18.70
C GLU A 721 4.95 -33.61 17.94
N ILE A 722 6.20 -33.24 18.20
CA ILE A 722 6.91 -32.24 17.42
C ILE A 722 7.45 -32.94 16.18
N ILE A 723 6.86 -32.64 15.02
CA ILE A 723 7.35 -33.13 13.75
C ILE A 723 8.28 -32.07 13.16
N ARG A 724 9.53 -32.48 12.98
CA ARG A 724 10.49 -31.77 12.16
C ARG A 724 10.25 -32.15 10.70
N ILE A 725 9.93 -31.16 9.89
CA ILE A 725 9.68 -31.30 8.47
C ILE A 725 10.56 -30.30 7.74
N SER A 726 11.25 -30.71 6.69
CA SER A 726 11.85 -29.72 5.79
C SER A 726 10.73 -28.93 5.11
N SER A 727 10.98 -27.68 4.72
CA SER A 727 10.07 -26.94 3.85
C SER A 727 9.61 -27.75 2.62
N ALA A 728 10.48 -28.63 2.09
CA ALA A 728 10.16 -29.55 0.99
C ALA A 728 9.26 -30.77 1.34
N GLN A 729 8.94 -31.00 2.63
CA GLN A 729 8.08 -32.10 3.11
C GLN A 729 6.69 -31.63 3.55
N ILE A 730 6.46 -30.31 3.61
CA ILE A 730 5.14 -29.67 3.81
C ILE A 730 4.45 -29.64 2.44
#